data_AF-A0A927TV36-F1
#
_entry.id   AF-A0A927TV36-F1
#
_cell.length_a   1.000
_cell.length_b   1.000
_cell.length_c   1.000
_cell.angle_alpha   90.00
_cell.angle_beta   90.00
_cell.angle_gamma   90.00
#
_symmetry.space_group_name_H-M   'P 1'
#
loop_
_entity.id
_entity.type
_entity.pdbx_description
1 polymer ?
#
loop_
_entity_poly.entity_id
_entity_poly.type
_entity_poly.pdbx_seq_one_letter_code
_entity_poly.pdbx_strand_id
1 'polypeptide(L)'
;MAIQPTNAGIDFQQRVSALMMILMEFEIDINAILSINLRDQIQKLNFEAIEKIDDLVMTTVTNRKIYMQMKRNISFSEEMTSEFYSVCAQFVRQYVEGNPEDLAYVLVTRTQASSSITVKLKRILDGIRLANTINIKSNLNKNEIALLEKFERIMQAEYERVSGNAISESVLKNLLSKIYVEVFDVEAGEGFEKHIKLILHSRLEGDVEQFWGMLISKAVQYAANRNCLDKDAFHKQIEKYRVTHEDTEKTIKIEWEDDNTEIAIQKDYVIALGNCEINREIGLENPDKNVVLIMELYRFNNGKKKDSLQYVAPNIMKWGNDFSFEILFRCSSRSRIEKYIADGGLAHYIDDYKKVIYVPTRGEFDKEKVEVAYEDLIKKSISSKKECKCANCGKAIFDNEAYSVEIDNVECSGQAGLIHKECIRPIDRVLGIAKIPSARNYGYLKNFDINLWIKLIVKGKQAWGNINSLQQNISSFVVDADEVFTDGKYCVRTVLSDGNVRYATNRGVIHRMSRTAAEDFAKQLTERYQEANMLGNSICYSSETYVYGPYEQLLVQMDGKEELLECICAEVAVYNDTIAKMYNESETYYAPVIYLSVEGEPVIFDGIFPLITNPLELNYYLGNWKKAGITIENYEVNIIKEDSDFILKILSLISNGIRPIVDMIIGKDRRLIKGCVIHTMRELEEMHYMEELDNDDCY
;
A
#
# COMPACT_ATOMS: atom_id res chain seq x y z
N MET A 1 -21.45 -17.04 35.97
CA MET A 1 -22.37 -17.19 34.82
C MET A 1 -21.50 -17.25 33.57
N ALA A 2 -21.59 -18.32 32.78
CA ALA A 2 -20.82 -18.45 31.55
C ALA A 2 -21.32 -17.41 30.54
N ILE A 3 -20.44 -16.51 30.11
CA ILE A 3 -20.73 -15.50 29.09
C ILE A 3 -20.90 -16.28 27.78
N GLN A 4 -22.12 -16.35 27.25
CA GLN A 4 -22.33 -16.88 25.92
C GLN A 4 -21.63 -15.96 24.91
N PRO A 5 -20.87 -16.50 23.94
CA PRO A 5 -20.25 -15.68 22.91
C PRO A 5 -21.35 -14.93 22.13
N THR A 6 -21.20 -13.62 21.99
CA THR A 6 -22.13 -12.82 21.19
C THR A 6 -21.88 -13.08 19.71
N ASN A 7 -22.94 -13.11 18.89
CA ASN A 7 -22.83 -13.31 17.43
C ASN A 7 -21.82 -12.34 16.78
N ALA A 8 -21.72 -11.11 17.30
CA ALA A 8 -20.76 -10.11 16.82
C ALA A 8 -19.31 -10.47 17.19
N GLY A 9 -19.08 -10.99 18.40
CA GLY A 9 -17.75 -11.44 18.84
C GLY A 9 -17.22 -12.59 17.99
N ILE A 10 -18.07 -13.57 17.69
CA ILE A 10 -17.73 -14.68 16.79
C ILE A 10 -17.40 -14.15 15.39
N ASP A 11 -18.25 -13.31 14.80
CA ASP A 11 -18.02 -12.74 13.46
C ASP A 11 -16.66 -12.04 13.35
N PHE A 12 -16.25 -11.27 14.36
CA PHE A 12 -14.94 -10.63 14.41
C PHE A 12 -13.79 -11.66 14.35
N GLN A 13 -13.84 -12.71 15.20
CA GLN A 13 -12.81 -13.76 15.20
C GLN A 13 -12.71 -14.44 13.84
N GLN A 14 -13.84 -14.68 13.18
CA GLN A 14 -13.86 -15.32 11.87
C GLN A 14 -13.32 -14.43 10.75
N ARG A 15 -13.56 -13.12 10.82
CA ARG A 15 -12.97 -12.13 9.89
C ARG A 15 -11.46 -12.04 10.02
N VAL A 16 -10.94 -11.99 11.26
CA VAL A 16 -9.49 -12.04 11.52
C VAL A 16 -8.90 -13.37 11.02
N SER A 17 -9.59 -14.48 11.24
CA SER A 17 -9.10 -15.79 10.78
C SER A 17 -9.11 -15.90 9.25
N ALA A 18 -10.14 -15.38 8.59
CA ALA A 18 -10.21 -15.28 7.13
C ALA A 18 -9.07 -14.40 6.57
N LEU A 19 -8.70 -13.31 7.26
CA LEU A 19 -7.50 -12.54 6.92
C LEU A 19 -6.24 -13.40 6.99
N MET A 20 -6.05 -14.19 8.06
CA MET A 20 -4.87 -15.07 8.15
C MET A 20 -4.84 -16.13 7.05
N MET A 21 -6.00 -16.66 6.63
CA MET A 21 -6.12 -17.58 5.49
C MET A 21 -5.63 -16.92 4.19
N ILE A 22 -5.94 -15.64 3.99
CA ILE A 22 -5.46 -14.84 2.84
C ILE A 22 -3.95 -14.70 2.90
N LEU A 23 -3.38 -14.31 4.03
CA LEU A 23 -1.92 -14.18 4.17
C LEU A 23 -1.18 -15.48 3.89
N MET A 24 -1.74 -16.60 4.35
CA MET A 24 -1.21 -17.94 4.10
C MET A 24 -1.25 -18.33 2.63
N GLU A 25 -2.40 -18.17 1.96
CA GLU A 25 -2.54 -18.52 0.53
C GLU A 25 -1.63 -17.68 -0.37
N PHE A 26 -1.44 -16.43 0.02
CA PHE A 26 -0.77 -15.42 -0.79
C PHE A 26 0.67 -15.16 -0.40
N GLU A 27 1.19 -15.96 0.53
CA GLU A 27 2.58 -15.93 0.99
C GLU A 27 3.03 -14.53 1.42
N ILE A 28 2.09 -13.78 2.01
CA ILE A 28 2.37 -12.43 2.49
C ILE A 28 3.19 -12.58 3.77
N ASP A 29 4.33 -11.87 3.83
CA ASP A 29 5.21 -11.84 5.00
C ASP A 29 4.42 -11.40 6.23
N ILE A 30 4.58 -12.12 7.34
CA ILE A 30 3.89 -11.86 8.61
C ILE A 30 4.13 -10.42 9.09
N ASN A 31 5.33 -9.88 8.89
CA ASN A 31 5.68 -8.51 9.27
C ASN A 31 4.92 -7.43 8.48
N ALA A 32 4.28 -7.80 7.39
CA ALA A 32 3.46 -6.86 6.62
C ALA A 32 2.16 -6.51 7.35
N ILE A 33 1.72 -7.30 8.34
CA ILE A 33 0.45 -7.08 9.05
C ILE A 33 0.62 -7.15 10.57
N LEU A 34 1.48 -8.03 11.07
CA LEU A 34 1.75 -8.17 12.49
C LEU A 34 3.01 -7.39 12.87
N SER A 35 3.00 -6.75 14.04
CA SER A 35 4.13 -5.99 14.61
C SER A 35 5.23 -6.90 15.17
N ILE A 36 5.17 -8.19 14.89
CA ILE A 36 6.18 -9.19 15.23
C ILE A 36 7.39 -8.90 14.33
N ASN A 37 8.61 -8.89 14.86
CA ASN A 37 9.80 -8.61 14.03
C ASN A 37 10.37 -9.91 13.42
N LEU A 38 9.59 -10.57 12.56
CA LEU A 38 9.96 -11.84 11.93
C LEU A 38 9.57 -11.93 10.44
N ARG A 39 10.56 -11.89 9.55
CA ARG A 39 10.35 -12.21 8.14
C ARG A 39 10.13 -13.70 7.94
N ASP A 40 8.88 -14.11 7.92
CA ASP A 40 8.45 -15.50 7.71
C ASP A 40 7.02 -15.52 7.12
N GLN A 41 6.57 -16.68 6.68
CA GLN A 41 5.27 -16.90 6.05
C GLN A 41 4.47 -17.94 6.82
N ILE A 42 3.15 -17.94 6.62
CA ILE A 42 2.24 -18.89 7.27
C ILE A 42 2.23 -20.21 6.49
N GLN A 43 2.39 -21.33 7.20
CA GLN A 43 2.26 -22.68 6.66
C GLN A 43 0.95 -23.36 7.09
N LYS A 44 0.51 -23.17 8.35
CA LYS A 44 -0.71 -23.79 8.89
C LYS A 44 -1.47 -22.87 9.82
N LEU A 45 -2.78 -23.04 9.85
CA LEU A 45 -3.71 -22.38 10.78
C LEU A 45 -4.51 -23.45 11.52
N ASN A 46 -4.53 -23.39 12.86
CA ASN A 46 -5.39 -24.24 13.69
C ASN A 46 -6.44 -23.34 14.34
N PHE A 47 -7.71 -23.63 14.07
CA PHE A 47 -8.85 -22.88 14.59
C PHE A 47 -9.37 -23.61 15.83
N GLU A 48 -9.70 -22.88 16.89
CA GLU A 48 -10.22 -23.47 18.14
C GLU A 48 -9.33 -24.64 18.63
N ALA A 49 -8.03 -24.36 18.72
CA ALA A 49 -6.98 -25.33 19.02
C ALA A 49 -7.14 -25.95 20.42
N ILE A 50 -6.58 -27.14 20.62
CA ILE A 50 -6.53 -27.84 21.93
C ILE A 50 -5.50 -27.15 22.88
N GLU A 51 -4.78 -26.17 22.37
CA GLU A 51 -3.82 -25.34 23.09
C GLU A 51 -4.53 -24.43 24.10
N LYS A 52 -3.78 -23.75 24.98
CA LYS A 52 -4.40 -22.90 26.01
C LYS A 52 -4.96 -21.61 25.44
N ILE A 53 -4.32 -21.13 24.39
CA ILE A 53 -4.83 -20.09 23.51
C ILE A 53 -5.44 -20.83 22.32
N ASP A 54 -6.77 -20.83 22.28
CA ASP A 54 -7.57 -21.70 21.44
C ASP A 54 -8.07 -21.00 20.18
N ASP A 55 -8.40 -19.71 20.23
CA ASP A 55 -9.06 -18.99 19.13
C ASP A 55 -8.37 -19.24 17.75
N LEU A 56 -7.06 -18.96 17.61
CA LEU A 56 -6.29 -19.28 16.40
C LEU A 56 -4.80 -19.50 16.70
N VAL A 57 -4.22 -20.57 16.16
CA VAL A 57 -2.78 -20.87 16.24
C VAL A 57 -2.17 -20.96 14.85
N MET A 58 -1.22 -20.08 14.58
CA MET A 58 -0.51 -19.96 13.32
C MET A 58 0.85 -20.65 13.42
N THR A 59 1.17 -21.51 12.46
CA THR A 59 2.50 -22.13 12.34
C THR A 59 3.20 -21.59 11.10
N THR A 60 4.43 -21.11 11.26
CA THR A 60 5.21 -20.54 10.17
C THR A 60 5.98 -21.61 9.37
N VAL A 61 6.56 -21.23 8.23
CA VAL A 61 7.40 -22.12 7.42
C VAL A 61 8.63 -22.59 8.19
N THR A 62 9.18 -21.75 9.08
CA THR A 62 10.25 -22.17 10.01
C THR A 62 9.76 -23.01 11.19
N ASN A 63 8.53 -23.50 11.14
CA ASN A 63 7.89 -24.36 12.14
C ASN A 63 7.81 -23.73 13.54
N ARG A 64 7.72 -22.40 13.61
CA ARG A 64 7.49 -21.67 14.85
C ARG A 64 6.03 -21.27 14.97
N LYS A 65 5.51 -21.19 16.20
CA LYS A 65 4.10 -20.91 16.44
C LYS A 65 3.86 -19.50 16.95
N ILE A 66 2.75 -18.92 16.49
CA ILE A 66 2.18 -17.67 16.96
C ILE A 66 0.74 -17.97 17.39
N TYR A 67 0.41 -17.62 18.63
CA TYR A 67 -0.89 -17.89 19.22
C TYR A 67 -1.68 -16.60 19.27
N MET A 68 -2.94 -16.61 18.81
CA MET A 68 -3.76 -15.42 18.69
C MET A 68 -5.03 -15.62 19.51
N GLN A 69 -5.22 -14.76 20.51
CA GLN A 69 -6.45 -14.65 21.28
C GLN A 69 -7.21 -13.43 20.79
N MET A 70 -8.43 -13.63 20.28
CA MET A 70 -9.17 -12.66 19.50
C MET A 70 -10.41 -12.19 20.26
N LYS A 71 -10.40 -10.93 20.69
CA LYS A 71 -11.47 -10.32 21.48
C LYS A 71 -11.97 -9.05 20.82
N ARG A 72 -13.23 -9.09 20.33
CA ARG A 72 -13.87 -7.96 19.63
C ARG A 72 -13.83 -6.66 20.44
N ASN A 73 -14.16 -6.75 21.72
CA ASN A 73 -14.03 -5.67 22.69
C ASN A 73 -13.47 -6.27 23.98
N ILE A 74 -12.55 -5.56 24.65
CA ILE A 74 -11.91 -6.00 25.88
C ILE A 74 -11.50 -4.79 26.71
N SER A 75 -11.69 -4.88 28.02
CA SER A 75 -11.31 -3.86 28.98
C SER A 75 -10.30 -4.40 29.97
N PHE A 76 -9.35 -3.56 30.37
CA PHE A 76 -8.35 -3.93 31.37
C PHE A 76 -9.01 -4.14 32.73
N SER A 77 -8.76 -5.28 33.38
CA SER A 77 -9.28 -5.58 34.71
C SER A 77 -8.38 -6.57 35.46
N GLU A 78 -8.21 -6.35 36.77
CA GLU A 78 -7.48 -7.26 37.67
C GLU A 78 -8.39 -8.36 38.24
N GLU A 79 -9.70 -8.28 38.04
CA GLU A 79 -10.65 -9.25 38.56
C GLU A 79 -10.43 -10.62 37.91
N MET A 80 -10.26 -11.67 38.72
CA MET A 80 -10.03 -13.04 38.21
C MET A 80 -11.16 -13.57 37.32
N THR A 81 -12.35 -12.98 37.45
CA THR A 81 -13.54 -13.32 36.65
C THR A 81 -13.63 -12.52 35.35
N SER A 82 -12.74 -11.54 35.14
CA SER A 82 -12.74 -10.70 33.95
C SER A 82 -12.19 -11.44 32.73
N GLU A 83 -12.65 -11.01 31.55
CA GLU A 83 -12.17 -11.56 30.29
C GLU A 83 -10.67 -11.29 30.07
N PHE A 84 -10.18 -10.11 30.45
CA PHE A 84 -8.75 -9.78 30.36
C PHE A 84 -7.87 -10.66 31.25
N TYR A 85 -8.28 -10.91 32.50
CA TYR A 85 -7.56 -11.85 33.36
C TYR A 85 -7.53 -13.25 32.73
N SER A 86 -8.64 -13.70 32.14
CA SER A 86 -8.69 -14.98 31.44
C SER A 86 -7.69 -15.05 30.29
N VAL A 87 -7.54 -13.99 29.48
CA VAL A 87 -6.54 -13.93 28.40
C VAL A 87 -5.12 -14.03 28.97
N CYS A 88 -4.81 -13.27 30.02
CA CYS A 88 -3.51 -13.33 30.69
C CYS A 88 -3.22 -14.75 31.20
N ALA A 89 -4.24 -15.40 31.76
CA ALA A 89 -4.15 -16.77 32.24
C ALA A 89 -3.80 -17.76 31.13
N GLN A 90 -4.43 -17.62 29.95
CA GLN A 90 -4.11 -18.44 28.79
C GLN A 90 -2.66 -18.23 28.33
N PHE A 91 -2.18 -16.97 28.30
CA PHE A 91 -0.81 -16.65 27.88
C PHE A 91 0.24 -17.25 28.81
N VAL A 92 0.05 -17.11 30.13
CA VAL A 92 0.97 -17.68 31.12
C VAL A 92 0.97 -19.21 31.04
N ARG A 93 -0.19 -19.85 30.94
CA ARG A 93 -0.27 -21.31 30.82
C ARG A 93 0.38 -21.80 29.54
N GLN A 94 0.18 -21.12 28.41
CA GLN A 94 0.84 -21.47 27.15
C GLN A 94 2.36 -21.32 27.27
N TYR A 95 2.85 -20.31 27.99
CA TYR A 95 4.29 -20.12 28.20
C TYR A 95 4.92 -21.19 29.11
N VAL A 96 4.21 -21.62 30.16
CA VAL A 96 4.71 -22.61 31.12
C VAL A 96 4.64 -24.03 30.56
N GLU A 97 3.54 -24.38 29.89
CA GLU A 97 3.27 -25.74 29.42
C GLU A 97 3.61 -25.96 27.94
N GLY A 98 3.77 -24.87 27.17
CA GLY A 98 4.01 -24.90 25.72
C GLY A 98 5.48 -25.04 25.32
N ASN A 99 5.77 -24.74 24.05
CA ASN A 99 7.13 -24.90 23.51
C ASN A 99 7.96 -23.62 23.76
N PRO A 100 9.16 -23.73 24.34
CA PRO A 100 10.05 -22.57 24.53
C PRO A 100 10.37 -21.79 23.23
N GLU A 101 10.33 -22.45 22.08
CA GLU A 101 10.56 -21.86 20.74
C GLU A 101 9.34 -21.13 20.16
N ASP A 102 8.21 -21.13 20.86
CA ASP A 102 7.03 -20.36 20.46
C ASP A 102 7.37 -18.86 20.37
N LEU A 103 6.96 -18.22 19.28
CA LEU A 103 7.39 -16.86 18.94
C LEU A 103 6.65 -15.79 19.72
N ALA A 104 5.32 -15.89 19.75
CA ALA A 104 4.47 -14.81 20.22
C ALA A 104 3.10 -15.29 20.70
N TYR A 105 2.56 -14.57 21.68
CA TYR A 105 1.17 -14.63 22.14
C TYR A 105 0.53 -13.27 21.83
N VAL A 106 -0.50 -13.26 21.01
CA VAL A 106 -1.05 -12.03 20.43
C VAL A 106 -2.48 -11.86 20.91
N LEU A 107 -2.76 -10.76 21.61
CA LEU A 107 -4.12 -10.30 21.83
C LEU A 107 -4.56 -9.46 20.63
N VAL A 108 -5.52 -9.95 19.87
CA VAL A 108 -6.11 -9.23 18.74
C VAL A 108 -7.42 -8.59 19.17
N THR A 109 -7.56 -7.30 18.90
CA THR A 109 -8.78 -6.55 19.22
C THR A 109 -9.03 -5.44 18.19
N ARG A 110 -9.94 -4.51 18.49
CA ARG A 110 -10.34 -3.41 17.62
C ARG A 110 -10.02 -2.06 18.23
N THR A 111 -10.03 -1.02 17.40
CA THR A 111 -9.77 0.36 17.85
C THR A 111 -10.77 0.81 18.94
N GLN A 112 -11.99 0.26 18.95
CA GLN A 112 -13.03 0.56 19.95
C GLN A 112 -12.86 -0.20 21.29
N ALA A 113 -11.84 -1.04 21.44
CA ALA A 113 -11.51 -1.65 22.74
C ALA A 113 -10.78 -0.66 23.64
N SER A 114 -10.67 -0.98 24.95
CA SER A 114 -10.12 -0.06 25.94
C SER A 114 -8.74 0.47 25.56
N SER A 115 -8.57 1.79 25.59
CA SER A 115 -7.30 2.49 25.34
C SER A 115 -6.17 2.04 26.27
N SER A 116 -6.53 1.54 27.46
CA SER A 116 -5.59 0.93 28.40
C SER A 116 -4.92 -0.32 27.83
N ILE A 117 -5.58 -1.03 26.92
CA ILE A 117 -5.04 -2.20 26.21
C ILE A 117 -4.45 -1.78 24.86
N THR A 118 -5.26 -1.16 24.00
CA THR A 118 -4.93 -0.90 22.59
C THR A 118 -3.80 0.12 22.43
N VAL A 119 -3.69 1.06 23.38
CA VAL A 119 -2.65 2.10 23.38
C VAL A 119 -1.64 1.86 24.49
N LYS A 120 -2.06 1.89 25.77
CA LYS A 120 -1.13 1.90 26.92
C LYS A 120 -0.37 0.58 27.05
N LEU A 121 -1.07 -0.56 27.14
CA LEU A 121 -0.43 -1.88 27.30
C LEU A 121 0.41 -2.25 26.08
N LYS A 122 -0.10 -2.02 24.86
CA LYS A 122 0.67 -2.21 23.62
C LYS A 122 2.01 -1.46 23.68
N ARG A 123 1.96 -0.17 23.99
CA ARG A 123 3.14 0.70 24.13
C ARG A 123 4.14 0.21 25.18
N ILE A 124 3.64 -0.22 26.34
CA ILE A 124 4.48 -0.77 27.42
C ILE A 124 5.21 -2.03 26.94
N LEU A 125 4.49 -2.97 26.31
CA LEU A 125 5.06 -4.23 25.79
C LEU A 125 6.10 -3.98 24.69
N ASP A 126 5.83 -3.05 23.77
CA ASP A 126 6.78 -2.63 22.74
C ASP A 126 8.03 -2.00 23.37
N GLY A 127 7.85 -1.20 24.41
CA GLY A 127 8.93 -0.65 25.22
C GLY A 127 9.85 -1.69 25.82
N ILE A 128 9.28 -2.73 26.43
CA ILE A 128 10.04 -3.83 27.04
C ILE A 128 10.87 -4.56 25.97
N ARG A 129 10.29 -4.81 24.79
CA ARG A 129 11.00 -5.43 23.65
C ARG A 129 12.16 -4.56 23.17
N LEU A 130 11.94 -3.26 22.99
CA LEU A 130 12.93 -2.33 22.46
C LEU A 130 14.08 -2.07 23.41
N ALA A 131 13.76 -1.81 24.69
CA ALA A 131 14.77 -1.57 25.72
C ALA A 131 15.44 -2.88 26.17
N ASN A 132 14.88 -4.03 25.80
CA ASN A 132 15.31 -5.35 26.23
C ASN A 132 15.41 -5.45 27.76
N THR A 133 14.49 -4.79 28.48
CA THR A 133 14.41 -4.74 29.95
C THR A 133 12.97 -4.44 30.40
N ILE A 134 12.56 -4.94 31.56
CA ILE A 134 11.28 -4.55 32.20
C ILE A 134 11.37 -3.16 32.83
N ASN A 135 12.58 -2.71 33.18
CA ASN A 135 12.82 -1.44 33.88
C ASN A 135 12.73 -0.24 32.92
N ILE A 136 11.57 -0.07 32.28
CA ILE A 136 11.21 1.07 31.43
C ILE A 136 10.40 2.13 32.17
N LYS A 137 10.14 1.92 33.48
CA LYS A 137 9.30 2.80 34.31
C LYS A 137 9.71 4.28 34.25
N SER A 138 11.01 4.57 34.08
CA SER A 138 11.52 5.94 33.93
C SER A 138 11.00 6.68 32.67
N ASN A 139 10.50 5.94 31.67
CA ASN A 139 9.94 6.49 30.43
C ASN A 139 8.41 6.42 30.38
N LEU A 140 7.76 5.90 31.43
CA LEU A 140 6.32 5.72 31.53
C LEU A 140 5.71 6.79 32.46
N ASN A 141 4.45 7.15 32.22
CA ASN A 141 3.70 8.03 33.11
C ASN A 141 3.13 7.27 34.33
N LYS A 142 2.52 8.00 35.29
CA LYS A 142 2.03 7.39 36.54
C LYS A 142 0.99 6.29 36.30
N ASN A 143 0.04 6.49 35.38
CA ASN A 143 -1.00 5.49 35.11
C ASN A 143 -0.47 4.30 34.33
N GLU A 144 0.52 4.48 33.45
CA GLU A 144 1.22 3.39 32.78
C GLU A 144 2.05 2.56 33.74
N ILE A 145 2.74 3.21 34.68
CA ILE A 145 3.44 2.51 35.76
C ILE A 145 2.45 1.69 36.57
N ALA A 146 1.32 2.29 36.97
CA ALA A 146 0.27 1.58 37.67
C ALA A 146 -0.29 0.41 36.84
N LEU A 147 -0.56 0.61 35.55
CA LEU A 147 -1.06 -0.42 34.65
C LEU A 147 -0.05 -1.57 34.45
N LEU A 148 1.24 -1.25 34.29
CA LEU A 148 2.31 -2.25 34.22
C LEU A 148 2.38 -3.04 35.52
N GLU A 149 2.35 -2.38 36.69
CA GLU A 149 2.40 -3.07 37.98
C GLU A 149 1.18 -3.98 38.19
N LYS A 150 0.00 -3.54 37.76
CA LYS A 150 -1.22 -4.34 37.75
C LYS A 150 -1.08 -5.56 36.85
N PHE A 151 -0.59 -5.35 35.64
CA PHE A 151 -0.36 -6.41 34.67
C PHE A 151 0.70 -7.42 35.16
N GLU A 152 1.82 -6.95 35.69
CA GLU A 152 2.87 -7.77 36.30
C GLU A 152 2.31 -8.63 37.44
N ARG A 153 1.47 -8.08 38.31
CA ARG A 153 0.83 -8.84 39.39
C ARG A 153 -0.05 -9.97 38.86
N ILE A 154 -0.86 -9.72 37.82
CA ILE A 154 -1.68 -10.76 37.18
C ILE A 154 -0.78 -11.88 36.64
N MET A 155 0.26 -11.51 35.90
CA MET A 155 1.18 -12.48 35.26
C MET A 155 1.96 -13.28 36.29
N GLN A 156 2.44 -12.64 37.36
CA GLN A 156 3.16 -13.28 38.47
C GLN A 156 2.25 -14.27 39.24
N ALA A 157 1.06 -13.81 39.65
CA ALA A 157 0.12 -14.61 40.41
C ALA A 157 -0.32 -15.85 39.63
N GLU A 158 -0.61 -15.70 38.33
CA GLU A 158 -0.95 -16.82 37.50
C GLU A 158 0.25 -17.76 37.25
N TYR A 159 1.45 -17.22 37.05
CA TYR A 159 2.64 -18.06 36.83
C TYR A 159 2.94 -18.93 38.05
N GLU A 160 2.84 -18.36 39.25
CA GLU A 160 3.00 -19.10 40.50
C GLU A 160 1.91 -20.16 40.65
N ARG A 161 0.66 -19.82 40.30
CA ARG A 161 -0.46 -20.76 40.35
C ARG A 161 -0.30 -21.95 39.40
N VAL A 162 0.30 -21.74 38.22
CA VAL A 162 0.46 -22.77 37.18
C VAL A 162 1.74 -23.57 37.37
N SER A 163 2.87 -22.91 37.62
CA SER A 163 4.19 -23.54 37.73
C SER A 163 4.55 -24.02 39.14
N GLY A 164 3.83 -23.55 40.16
CA GLY A 164 4.14 -23.78 41.58
C GLY A 164 5.35 -23.00 42.10
N ASN A 165 5.96 -22.13 41.30
CA ASN A 165 7.17 -21.37 41.66
C ASN A 165 6.98 -19.88 41.40
N ALA A 166 7.61 -19.04 42.21
CA ALA A 166 7.69 -17.60 41.94
C ALA A 166 8.43 -17.34 40.62
N ILE A 167 7.90 -16.43 39.79
CA ILE A 167 8.54 -16.05 38.52
C ILE A 167 9.76 -15.16 38.79
N SER A 168 10.89 -15.45 38.16
CA SER A 168 12.05 -14.56 38.21
C SER A 168 11.90 -13.39 37.25
N GLU A 169 12.60 -12.27 37.50
CA GLU A 169 12.55 -11.08 36.64
C GLU A 169 12.96 -11.39 35.19
N SER A 170 13.96 -12.27 34.99
CA SER A 170 14.38 -12.70 33.64
C SER A 170 13.30 -13.50 32.91
N VAL A 171 12.56 -14.35 33.63
CA VAL A 171 11.48 -15.16 33.05
C VAL A 171 10.26 -14.29 32.75
N LEU A 172 9.90 -13.38 33.66
CA LEU A 172 8.85 -12.40 33.44
C LEU A 172 9.16 -11.54 32.21
N LYS A 173 10.41 -11.08 32.07
CA LYS A 173 10.82 -10.28 30.91
C LYS A 173 10.63 -11.06 29.62
N ASN A 174 11.06 -12.32 29.59
CA ASN A 174 10.92 -13.17 28.41
C ASN A 174 9.43 -13.34 28.05
N LEU A 175 8.59 -13.69 29.02
CA LEU A 175 7.15 -13.80 28.83
C LEU A 175 6.53 -12.52 28.27
N LEU A 176 6.78 -11.37 28.91
CA LEU A 176 6.25 -10.07 28.46
C LEU A 176 6.76 -9.70 27.06
N SER A 177 8.02 -10.03 26.73
CA SER A 177 8.57 -9.75 25.40
C SER A 177 7.90 -10.56 24.28
N LYS A 178 7.30 -11.71 24.61
CA LYS A 178 6.53 -12.55 23.67
C LYS A 178 5.07 -12.14 23.54
N ILE A 179 4.55 -11.21 24.36
CA ILE A 179 3.13 -10.80 24.31
C ILE A 179 2.95 -9.56 23.44
N TYR A 180 2.05 -9.64 22.45
CA TYR A 180 1.73 -8.56 21.52
C TYR A 180 0.26 -8.17 21.63
N VAL A 181 -0.04 -6.91 21.29
CA VAL A 181 -1.41 -6.42 21.13
C VAL A 181 -1.55 -5.88 19.71
N GLU A 182 -2.45 -6.46 18.94
CA GLU A 182 -2.72 -6.09 17.55
C GLU A 182 -4.15 -5.58 17.40
N VAL A 183 -4.31 -4.54 16.58
CA VAL A 183 -5.59 -3.86 16.39
C VAL A 183 -6.00 -3.99 14.92
N PHE A 184 -7.11 -4.68 14.66
CA PHE A 184 -7.62 -4.94 13.32
C PHE A 184 -9.07 -4.49 13.18
N ASP A 185 -9.30 -3.42 12.41
CA ASP A 185 -10.63 -2.94 12.06
C ASP A 185 -11.13 -3.64 10.77
N VAL A 186 -11.55 -4.89 10.93
CA VAL A 186 -11.96 -5.83 9.85
C VAL A 186 -13.48 -6.05 9.76
N GLU A 187 -14.30 -5.33 10.51
CA GLU A 187 -15.76 -5.38 10.35
C GLU A 187 -16.20 -4.75 9.01
N ALA A 188 -17.45 -4.98 8.65
CA ALA A 188 -18.01 -4.56 7.38
C ALA A 188 -17.85 -3.04 7.15
N GLY A 189 -17.14 -2.68 6.08
CA GLY A 189 -16.92 -1.29 5.68
C GLY A 189 -15.78 -0.57 6.42
N GLU A 190 -15.11 -1.23 7.37
CA GLU A 190 -13.95 -0.68 8.06
C GLU A 190 -12.70 -0.67 7.16
N GLY A 191 -11.73 0.17 7.52
CA GLY A 191 -10.55 0.43 6.69
C GLY A 191 -9.78 -0.84 6.33
N PHE A 192 -9.56 -1.74 7.29
CA PHE A 192 -8.77 -2.96 7.07
C PHE A 192 -9.50 -3.95 6.15
N GLU A 193 -10.83 -4.08 6.26
CA GLU A 193 -11.62 -4.92 5.33
C GLU A 193 -11.49 -4.45 3.88
N LYS A 194 -11.53 -3.12 3.64
CA LYS A 194 -11.34 -2.54 2.30
C LYS A 194 -9.96 -2.91 1.72
N HIS A 195 -8.91 -2.93 2.54
CA HIS A 195 -7.57 -3.33 2.11
C HIS A 195 -7.49 -4.81 1.73
N ILE A 196 -8.13 -5.68 2.51
CA ILE A 196 -8.20 -7.11 2.24
C ILE A 196 -8.86 -7.37 0.89
N LYS A 197 -9.97 -6.69 0.61
CA LYS A 197 -10.69 -6.80 -0.65
C LYS A 197 -9.84 -6.37 -1.85
N LEU A 198 -9.00 -5.34 -1.68
CA LEU A 198 -8.04 -4.93 -2.72
C LEU A 198 -7.00 -6.03 -3.00
N ILE A 199 -6.43 -6.64 -1.96
CA ILE A 199 -5.48 -7.77 -2.10
C ILE A 199 -6.15 -8.92 -2.85
N LEU A 200 -7.35 -9.31 -2.42
CA LEU A 200 -8.11 -10.40 -3.02
C LEU A 200 -8.41 -10.16 -4.49
N HIS A 201 -8.81 -8.95 -4.85
CA HIS A 201 -9.10 -8.65 -6.24
C HIS A 201 -7.89 -8.81 -7.16
N SER A 202 -6.70 -8.45 -6.69
CA SER A 202 -5.50 -8.61 -7.52
C SER A 202 -5.14 -10.08 -7.81
N ARG A 203 -5.79 -11.05 -7.14
CA ARG A 203 -5.36 -12.46 -7.12
C ARG A 203 -6.47 -13.49 -7.34
N LEU A 204 -7.73 -13.08 -7.55
CA LEU A 204 -8.87 -13.97 -7.71
C LEU A 204 -9.62 -13.73 -9.02
N GLU A 205 -10.25 -14.78 -9.55
CA GLU A 205 -11.27 -14.67 -10.59
C GLU A 205 -12.67 -14.64 -9.95
N GLY A 206 -13.43 -13.57 -10.20
CA GLY A 206 -14.83 -13.46 -9.79
C GLY A 206 -15.13 -12.37 -8.77
N ASP A 207 -16.26 -12.51 -8.08
CA ASP A 207 -16.77 -11.53 -7.12
C ASP A 207 -16.03 -11.65 -5.77
N VAL A 208 -15.22 -10.64 -5.47
CA VAL A 208 -14.42 -10.55 -4.24
C VAL A 208 -15.29 -10.51 -2.99
N GLU A 209 -16.48 -9.92 -3.05
CA GLU A 209 -17.39 -9.87 -1.90
C GLU A 209 -17.90 -11.27 -1.57
N GLN A 210 -18.26 -12.05 -2.59
CA GLN A 210 -18.68 -13.44 -2.41
C GLN A 210 -17.54 -14.32 -1.92
N PHE A 211 -16.33 -14.15 -2.47
CA PHE A 211 -15.18 -14.92 -2.01
C PHE A 211 -14.80 -14.57 -0.57
N TRP A 212 -14.80 -13.29 -0.20
CA TRP A 212 -14.56 -12.85 1.17
C TRP A 212 -15.60 -13.43 2.13
N GLY A 213 -16.89 -13.34 1.77
CA GLY A 213 -17.98 -13.97 2.52
C GLY A 213 -17.84 -15.49 2.64
N MET A 214 -17.38 -16.17 1.59
CA MET A 214 -17.05 -17.59 1.62
C MET A 214 -15.90 -17.90 2.58
N LEU A 215 -14.83 -17.10 2.61
CA LEU A 215 -13.71 -17.29 3.53
C LEU A 215 -14.14 -17.15 4.99
N ILE A 216 -14.93 -16.12 5.30
CA ILE A 216 -15.51 -15.94 6.64
C ILE A 216 -16.36 -17.18 7.00
N SER A 217 -17.20 -17.65 6.07
CA SER A 217 -18.03 -18.84 6.29
C SER A 217 -17.20 -20.12 6.50
N LYS A 218 -16.07 -20.26 5.80
CA LYS A 218 -15.12 -21.36 5.99
C LYS A 218 -14.42 -21.27 7.35
N ALA A 219 -14.02 -20.08 7.78
CA ALA A 219 -13.45 -19.86 9.10
C ALA A 219 -14.42 -20.34 10.20
N VAL A 220 -15.71 -19.98 10.10
CA VAL A 220 -16.77 -20.50 11.00
C VAL A 220 -16.77 -22.03 11.02
N GLN A 221 -16.74 -22.67 9.83
CA GLN A 221 -16.74 -24.12 9.71
C GLN A 221 -15.49 -24.76 10.32
N TYR A 222 -14.31 -24.17 10.12
CA TYR A 222 -13.06 -24.68 10.68
C TYR A 222 -13.01 -24.53 12.19
N ALA A 223 -13.45 -23.40 12.74
CA ALA A 223 -13.58 -23.18 14.17
C ALA A 223 -14.55 -24.20 14.82
N ALA A 224 -15.76 -24.35 14.26
CA ALA A 224 -16.76 -25.28 14.81
C ALA A 224 -16.28 -26.75 14.87
N ASN A 225 -15.39 -27.15 13.95
CA ASN A 225 -14.84 -28.51 13.88
C ASN A 225 -13.43 -28.64 14.47
N ARG A 226 -12.85 -27.55 15.00
CA ARG A 226 -11.45 -27.50 15.50
C ARG A 226 -10.42 -27.97 14.49
N ASN A 227 -10.58 -27.54 13.24
CA ASN A 227 -9.77 -28.05 12.13
C ASN A 227 -8.40 -27.38 12.04
N CYS A 228 -7.42 -28.17 11.59
CA CYS A 228 -6.15 -27.66 11.08
C CYS A 228 -6.28 -27.45 9.57
N LEU A 229 -5.96 -26.24 9.12
CA LEU A 229 -5.86 -25.87 7.72
C LEU A 229 -4.39 -25.72 7.35
N ASP A 230 -3.90 -26.65 6.54
CA ASP A 230 -2.59 -26.55 5.90
C ASP A 230 -2.70 -25.75 4.60
N LYS A 231 -1.65 -24.99 4.27
CA LYS A 231 -1.57 -24.18 3.05
C LYS A 231 -1.89 -24.97 1.78
N ASP A 232 -1.30 -26.15 1.59
CA ASP A 232 -1.49 -26.92 0.35
C ASP A 232 -2.93 -27.46 0.26
N ALA A 233 -3.50 -27.83 1.40
CA ALA A 233 -4.88 -28.28 1.50
C ALA A 233 -5.88 -27.13 1.27
N PHE A 234 -5.56 -25.93 1.74
CA PHE A 234 -6.37 -24.74 1.49
C PHE A 234 -6.31 -24.32 0.02
N HIS A 235 -5.09 -24.27 -0.53
CA HIS A 235 -4.82 -23.95 -1.92
C HIS A 235 -5.71 -24.78 -2.85
N LYS A 236 -5.74 -26.10 -2.70
CA LYS A 236 -6.61 -27.01 -3.47
C LYS A 236 -8.11 -26.70 -3.37
N GLN A 237 -8.58 -26.19 -2.22
CA GLN A 237 -10.00 -25.89 -2.02
C GLN A 237 -10.43 -24.60 -2.71
N ILE A 238 -9.52 -23.63 -2.82
CA ILE A 238 -9.81 -22.32 -3.40
C ILE A 238 -9.24 -22.15 -4.81
N GLU A 239 -8.46 -23.11 -5.31
CA GLU A 239 -7.88 -23.17 -6.66
C GLU A 239 -8.87 -22.79 -7.76
N LYS A 240 -10.12 -23.29 -7.67
CA LYS A 240 -11.20 -23.01 -8.62
C LYS A 240 -11.70 -21.55 -8.64
N TYR A 241 -11.40 -20.76 -7.61
CA TYR A 241 -11.73 -19.33 -7.52
C TYR A 241 -10.50 -18.45 -7.81
N ARG A 242 -9.31 -19.06 -7.88
CA ARG A 242 -8.12 -18.35 -8.32
C ARG A 242 -8.21 -18.18 -9.83
N VAL A 243 -7.52 -17.15 -10.31
CA VAL A 243 -7.08 -17.17 -11.70
C VAL A 243 -6.31 -18.47 -11.89
N THR A 244 -6.87 -19.42 -12.66
CA THR A 244 -6.18 -20.66 -13.03
C THR A 244 -5.05 -20.31 -13.99
N HIS A 245 -3.96 -19.85 -13.39
CA HIS A 245 -2.65 -19.92 -14.00
C HIS A 245 -2.16 -21.35 -13.76
N GLU A 246 -2.31 -22.21 -14.76
CA GLU A 246 -1.47 -23.40 -14.83
C GLU A 246 -0.01 -22.95 -14.66
N ASP A 247 0.59 -23.50 -13.61
CA ASP A 247 1.99 -23.43 -13.18
C ASP A 247 2.54 -22.09 -12.67
N THR A 248 2.48 -21.99 -11.34
CA THR A 248 3.51 -21.45 -10.44
C THR A 248 3.79 -19.93 -10.46
N GLU A 249 3.84 -19.36 -9.25
CA GLU A 249 4.50 -18.11 -8.87
C GLU A 249 4.65 -17.02 -9.96
N LYS A 250 3.92 -15.91 -9.82
CA LYS A 250 4.33 -14.58 -10.35
C LYS A 250 4.42 -14.39 -11.88
N THR A 251 4.00 -15.32 -12.72
CA THR A 251 4.34 -15.20 -14.16
C THR A 251 3.19 -14.60 -14.97
N ILE A 252 3.42 -13.40 -15.51
CA ILE A 252 2.70 -12.87 -16.67
C ILE A 252 2.66 -13.96 -17.75
N LYS A 253 1.47 -14.40 -18.18
CA LYS A 253 1.37 -15.39 -19.26
C LYS A 253 1.65 -14.68 -20.58
N ILE A 254 2.84 -14.90 -21.12
CA ILE A 254 3.17 -14.43 -22.46
C ILE A 254 2.60 -15.43 -23.43
N GLU A 255 1.58 -14.98 -24.15
CA GLU A 255 1.07 -15.71 -25.28
C GLU A 255 1.93 -15.40 -26.50
N TRP A 256 2.46 -16.48 -27.06
CA TRP A 256 3.07 -16.50 -28.37
C TRP A 256 1.94 -16.87 -29.35
N GLU A 257 1.75 -16.07 -30.40
CA GLU A 257 0.76 -16.40 -31.42
C GLU A 257 1.27 -17.55 -32.31
N ASP A 258 0.39 -18.53 -32.55
CA ASP A 258 0.56 -19.83 -33.23
C ASP A 258 1.30 -20.93 -32.44
N ASP A 259 1.19 -22.21 -32.87
CA ASP A 259 1.74 -23.44 -32.27
C ASP A 259 3.28 -23.43 -31.99
N ASN A 260 3.96 -22.31 -32.23
CA ASN A 260 5.36 -22.08 -31.91
C ASN A 260 5.51 -21.40 -30.54
N THR A 261 5.86 -22.20 -29.54
CA THR A 261 6.27 -21.76 -28.19
C THR A 261 7.67 -21.13 -28.14
N GLU A 262 8.35 -20.96 -29.28
CA GLU A 262 9.73 -20.48 -29.36
C GLU A 262 9.86 -19.00 -29.75
N ILE A 263 10.77 -18.30 -29.07
CA ILE A 263 11.19 -16.95 -29.47
C ILE A 263 12.09 -17.12 -30.69
N ALA A 264 11.58 -16.87 -31.89
CA ALA A 264 12.40 -16.89 -33.10
C ALA A 264 13.53 -15.85 -32.95
N ILE A 265 14.73 -16.30 -32.58
CA ILE A 265 15.82 -15.40 -32.16
C ILE A 265 16.72 -14.98 -33.33
N GLN A 266 16.75 -15.78 -34.40
CA GLN A 266 17.68 -15.65 -35.52
C GLN A 266 17.35 -14.48 -36.45
N LYS A 267 16.07 -14.08 -36.51
CA LYS A 267 15.55 -13.10 -37.47
C LYS A 267 14.90 -11.91 -36.76
N ASP A 268 15.07 -10.74 -37.35
CA ASP A 268 14.25 -9.56 -37.12
C ASP A 268 13.27 -9.40 -38.28
N TYR A 269 12.01 -9.15 -37.93
CA TYR A 269 10.97 -8.72 -38.87
C TYR A 269 10.75 -7.23 -38.65
N VAL A 270 10.94 -6.44 -39.70
CA VAL A 270 10.94 -4.98 -39.62
C VAL A 270 10.00 -4.39 -40.67
N ILE A 271 9.09 -3.52 -40.25
CA ILE A 271 8.38 -2.61 -41.14
C ILE A 271 9.16 -1.30 -41.18
N ALA A 272 9.57 -0.87 -42.37
CA ALA A 272 10.30 0.37 -42.58
C ALA A 272 9.74 1.18 -43.75
N LEU A 273 10.03 2.47 -43.76
CA LEU A 273 9.77 3.36 -44.89
C LEU A 273 10.92 3.27 -45.89
N GLY A 274 10.60 3.01 -47.15
CA GLY A 274 11.54 3.10 -48.25
C GLY A 274 11.80 4.57 -48.61
N ASN A 275 13.04 4.88 -48.99
CA ASN A 275 13.41 6.17 -49.56
C ASN A 275 14.01 5.99 -50.96
N CYS A 276 14.21 7.07 -51.70
CA CYS A 276 14.67 7.00 -53.09
C CYS A 276 15.99 6.23 -53.26
N GLU A 277 16.95 6.40 -52.36
CA GLU A 277 18.25 5.72 -52.41
C GLU A 277 18.10 4.22 -52.22
N ILE A 278 17.38 3.82 -51.18
CA ILE A 278 17.09 2.42 -50.85
C ILE A 278 16.30 1.76 -51.97
N ASN A 279 15.27 2.45 -52.48
CA ASN A 279 14.39 1.95 -53.52
C ASN A 279 15.13 1.64 -54.82
N ARG A 280 16.18 2.41 -55.16
CA ARG A 280 17.05 2.12 -56.31
C ARG A 280 17.85 0.84 -56.09
N GLU A 281 18.42 0.67 -54.90
CA GLU A 281 19.27 -0.47 -54.56
C GLU A 281 18.51 -1.78 -54.49
N ILE A 282 17.26 -1.77 -54.02
CA ILE A 282 16.38 -2.95 -54.09
C ILE A 282 15.77 -3.18 -55.49
N GLY A 283 16.09 -2.33 -56.47
CA GLY A 283 15.73 -2.51 -57.87
C GLY A 283 14.28 -2.16 -58.21
N LEU A 284 13.67 -1.18 -57.53
CA LEU A 284 12.31 -0.75 -57.88
C LEU A 284 12.30 0.08 -59.15
N GLU A 285 11.38 -0.25 -60.05
CA GLU A 285 11.18 0.45 -61.34
C GLU A 285 10.92 1.96 -61.20
N ASN A 286 10.34 2.40 -60.07
CA ASN A 286 10.09 3.82 -59.78
C ASN A 286 10.59 4.15 -58.37
N PRO A 287 11.87 4.51 -58.23
CA PRO A 287 12.49 4.68 -56.92
C PRO A 287 11.97 5.88 -56.13
N ASP A 288 11.41 6.90 -56.80
CA ASP A 288 10.84 8.09 -56.16
C ASP A 288 9.47 7.84 -55.50
N LYS A 289 8.90 6.64 -55.60
CA LYS A 289 7.64 6.31 -54.94
C LYS A 289 7.87 6.00 -53.45
N ASN A 290 7.03 6.58 -52.62
CA ASN A 290 6.89 6.22 -51.21
C ASN A 290 6.37 4.77 -51.10
N VAL A 291 7.17 3.91 -50.47
CA VAL A 291 6.84 2.48 -50.28
C VAL A 291 7.08 2.06 -48.84
N VAL A 292 6.28 1.11 -48.36
CA VAL A 292 6.53 0.44 -47.08
C VAL A 292 7.29 -0.85 -47.38
N LEU A 293 8.39 -1.08 -46.69
CA LEU A 293 9.22 -2.27 -46.77
C LEU A 293 8.92 -3.18 -45.58
N ILE A 294 8.62 -4.45 -45.83
CA ILE A 294 8.56 -5.50 -44.82
C ILE A 294 9.81 -6.37 -45.01
N MET A 295 10.77 -6.24 -44.11
CA MET A 295 12.08 -6.86 -44.24
C MET A 295 12.25 -8.01 -43.24
N GLU A 296 12.83 -9.10 -43.70
CA GLU A 296 13.36 -10.15 -42.84
C GLU A 296 14.88 -10.07 -42.78
N LEU A 297 15.46 -10.01 -41.58
CA LEU A 297 16.89 -9.76 -41.39
C LEU A 297 17.50 -10.76 -40.42
N TYR A 298 18.52 -11.50 -40.86
CA TYR A 298 19.30 -12.35 -39.94
C TYR A 298 20.12 -11.51 -38.97
N ARG A 299 20.00 -11.82 -37.67
CA ARG A 299 20.62 -11.06 -36.57
C ARG A 299 22.05 -11.49 -36.25
N PHE A 300 22.40 -12.75 -36.52
CA PHE A 300 23.69 -13.33 -36.19
C PHE A 300 24.50 -13.64 -37.44
N ASN A 301 25.82 -13.57 -37.32
CA ASN A 301 26.79 -14.13 -38.25
C ASN A 301 28.06 -14.54 -37.52
N ASN A 302 28.71 -15.62 -37.97
CA ASN A 302 30.00 -16.06 -37.46
C ASN A 302 30.05 -16.18 -35.92
N GLY A 303 29.01 -16.76 -35.30
CA GLY A 303 28.97 -16.93 -33.84
C GLY A 303 28.76 -15.66 -33.01
N LYS A 304 28.36 -14.53 -33.60
CA LYS A 304 28.01 -13.29 -32.87
C LYS A 304 26.87 -12.52 -33.53
N LYS A 305 26.34 -11.50 -32.85
CA LYS A 305 25.41 -10.54 -33.47
C LYS A 305 26.12 -9.74 -34.57
N LYS A 306 25.38 -9.39 -35.62
CA LYS A 306 25.90 -8.61 -36.74
C LYS A 306 26.17 -7.16 -36.32
N ASP A 307 27.44 -6.76 -36.38
CA ASP A 307 27.83 -5.35 -36.19
C ASP A 307 27.26 -4.43 -37.30
N SER A 308 26.98 -5.02 -38.47
CA SER A 308 26.43 -4.33 -39.64
C SER A 308 24.92 -4.07 -39.56
N LEU A 309 24.23 -4.51 -38.50
CA LEU A 309 22.81 -4.26 -38.31
C LEU A 309 22.63 -3.58 -36.95
N GLN A 310 22.27 -2.30 -36.97
CA GLN A 310 22.16 -1.50 -35.76
C GLN A 310 20.82 -0.78 -35.72
N TYR A 311 20.25 -0.69 -34.53
CA TYR A 311 19.01 0.05 -34.27
C TYR A 311 19.35 1.28 -33.41
N VAL A 312 18.90 2.46 -33.84
CA VAL A 312 19.20 3.74 -33.22
C VAL A 312 17.89 4.44 -32.89
N ALA A 313 17.76 4.90 -31.64
CA ALA A 313 16.58 5.63 -31.21
C ALA A 313 16.42 6.95 -31.98
N PRO A 314 15.17 7.41 -32.22
CA PRO A 314 13.92 6.78 -31.79
C PRO A 314 13.41 5.67 -32.72
N ASN A 315 13.77 5.69 -34.00
CA ASN A 315 13.14 4.87 -35.04
C ASN A 315 14.04 4.52 -36.23
N ILE A 316 15.37 4.44 -36.09
CA ILE A 316 16.28 4.23 -37.23
C ILE A 316 16.90 2.83 -37.21
N MET A 317 16.95 2.18 -38.38
CA MET A 317 17.77 0.98 -38.62
C MET A 317 18.92 1.33 -39.57
N LYS A 318 20.15 1.03 -39.17
CA LYS A 318 21.33 1.09 -40.04
C LYS A 318 21.68 -0.31 -40.51
N TRP A 319 21.84 -0.48 -41.82
CA TRP A 319 22.26 -1.74 -42.42
C TRP A 319 23.50 -1.52 -43.29
N GLY A 320 24.62 -2.12 -42.90
CA GLY A 320 25.93 -1.80 -43.45
C GLY A 320 26.37 -0.38 -43.10
N ASN A 321 27.27 0.18 -43.90
CA ASN A 321 27.70 1.58 -43.75
C ASN A 321 26.83 2.56 -44.56
N ASP A 322 25.98 2.05 -45.45
CA ASP A 322 25.45 2.83 -46.56
C ASP A 322 23.92 3.03 -46.50
N PHE A 323 23.21 2.26 -45.68
CA PHE A 323 21.74 2.31 -45.64
C PHE A 323 21.18 2.66 -44.26
N SER A 324 20.22 3.58 -44.26
CA SER A 324 19.47 4.01 -43.07
C SER A 324 17.98 4.04 -43.38
N PHE A 325 17.22 3.27 -42.61
CA PHE A 325 15.78 3.11 -42.76
C PHE A 325 15.05 3.71 -41.58
N GLU A 326 13.94 4.39 -41.83
CA GLU A 326 12.99 4.74 -40.78
C GLU A 326 12.08 3.55 -40.50
N ILE A 327 12.00 3.13 -39.24
CA ILE A 327 11.27 1.96 -38.78
C ILE A 327 9.91 2.40 -38.24
N LEU A 328 8.87 1.66 -38.60
CA LEU A 328 7.55 1.79 -38.01
C LEU A 328 7.32 0.74 -36.91
N PHE A 329 7.81 -0.48 -37.12
CA PHE A 329 7.61 -1.59 -36.19
C PHE A 329 8.67 -2.68 -36.35
N ARG A 330 9.06 -3.32 -35.24
CA ARG A 330 10.01 -4.43 -35.20
C ARG A 330 9.49 -5.55 -34.32
N CYS A 331 9.59 -6.80 -34.78
CA CYS A 331 9.15 -7.95 -34.00
C CYS A 331 9.93 -9.24 -34.33
N SER A 332 9.61 -10.30 -33.58
CA SER A 332 10.25 -11.61 -33.69
C SER A 332 9.61 -12.55 -34.71
N SER A 333 8.40 -12.27 -35.21
CA SER A 333 7.71 -13.18 -36.14
C SER A 333 6.92 -12.45 -37.22
N ARG A 334 6.69 -13.16 -38.32
CA ARG A 334 5.81 -12.72 -39.41
C ARG A 334 4.35 -12.52 -38.96
N SER A 335 3.79 -13.43 -38.16
CA SER A 335 2.41 -13.32 -37.66
C SER A 335 2.16 -12.00 -36.92
N ARG A 336 3.16 -11.49 -36.20
CA ARG A 336 3.08 -10.21 -35.49
C ARG A 336 3.08 -9.00 -36.42
N ILE A 337 3.77 -9.08 -37.56
CA ILE A 337 3.67 -8.05 -38.62
C ILE A 337 2.23 -8.03 -39.16
N GLU A 338 1.67 -9.20 -39.45
CA GLU A 338 0.31 -9.33 -39.98
C GLU A 338 -0.72 -8.77 -38.99
N LYS A 339 -0.57 -9.06 -37.69
CA LYS A 339 -1.40 -8.49 -36.63
C LYS A 339 -1.26 -6.98 -36.50
N TYR A 340 -0.04 -6.45 -36.46
CA TYR A 340 0.17 -5.00 -36.41
C TYR A 340 -0.52 -4.26 -37.56
N ILE A 341 -0.47 -4.83 -38.77
CA ILE A 341 -1.16 -4.28 -39.94
C ILE A 341 -2.68 -4.38 -39.79
N ALA A 342 -3.20 -5.54 -39.34
CA ALA A 342 -4.63 -5.76 -39.12
C ALA A 342 -5.22 -4.83 -38.04
N ASP A 343 -4.45 -4.53 -37.00
CA ASP A 343 -4.79 -3.59 -35.93
C ASP A 343 -4.71 -2.11 -36.39
N GLY A 344 -4.41 -1.86 -37.67
CA GLY A 344 -4.41 -0.52 -38.25
C GLY A 344 -3.09 0.23 -38.11
N GLY A 345 -1.98 -0.44 -37.79
CA GLY A 345 -0.66 0.19 -37.59
C GLY A 345 -0.14 0.97 -38.81
N LEU A 346 -0.65 0.68 -40.00
CA LEU A 346 -0.32 1.41 -41.24
C LEU A 346 -1.36 2.48 -41.64
N ALA A 347 -2.45 2.65 -40.89
CA ALA A 347 -3.59 3.48 -41.30
C ALA A 347 -3.20 4.92 -41.67
N HIS A 348 -2.28 5.53 -40.90
CA HIS A 348 -1.78 6.89 -41.11
C HIS A 348 -0.91 7.04 -42.37
N TYR A 349 -0.43 5.94 -42.95
CA TYR A 349 0.48 5.94 -44.10
C TYR A 349 -0.22 5.53 -45.41
N ILE A 350 -1.49 5.13 -45.38
CA ILE A 350 -2.20 4.58 -46.55
C ILE A 350 -2.32 5.61 -47.69
N ASP A 351 -2.46 6.90 -47.36
CA ASP A 351 -2.61 7.95 -48.36
C ASP A 351 -1.30 8.24 -49.11
N ASP A 352 -0.17 8.20 -48.38
CA ASP A 352 1.16 8.55 -48.89
C ASP A 352 1.95 7.34 -49.42
N TYR A 353 1.67 6.13 -48.91
CA TYR A 353 2.42 4.90 -49.19
C TYR A 353 1.53 3.81 -49.78
N LYS A 354 1.29 3.89 -51.10
CA LYS A 354 0.34 3.04 -51.82
C LYS A 354 0.87 1.65 -52.20
N LYS A 355 2.12 1.33 -51.86
CA LYS A 355 2.76 0.06 -52.23
C LYS A 355 3.56 -0.50 -51.06
N VAL A 356 3.29 -1.76 -50.72
CA VAL A 356 4.05 -2.56 -49.75
C VAL A 356 4.94 -3.53 -50.50
N ILE A 357 6.21 -3.63 -50.11
CA ILE A 357 7.19 -4.55 -50.70
C ILE A 357 7.76 -5.42 -49.60
N TYR A 358 7.75 -6.73 -49.84
CA TYR A 358 8.31 -7.71 -48.94
C TYR A 358 9.71 -8.11 -49.41
N VAL A 359 10.68 -8.04 -48.49
CA VAL A 359 12.10 -8.33 -48.71
C VAL A 359 12.48 -9.56 -47.87
N PRO A 360 12.40 -10.78 -48.44
CA PRO A 360 12.64 -12.01 -47.70
C PRO A 360 14.13 -12.28 -47.46
N THR A 361 14.42 -13.05 -46.42
CA THR A 361 15.75 -13.65 -46.23
C THR A 361 16.02 -14.75 -47.28
N ARG A 362 17.29 -14.93 -47.68
CA ARG A 362 17.71 -16.08 -48.51
C ARG A 362 18.09 -17.26 -47.62
N GLY A 363 17.26 -18.31 -47.64
CA GLY A 363 17.52 -19.60 -46.98
C GLY A 363 17.13 -19.66 -45.50
N GLU A 364 17.00 -20.88 -44.99
CA GLU A 364 16.86 -21.21 -43.56
C GLU A 364 18.14 -21.89 -43.08
N PHE A 365 18.62 -21.52 -41.90
CA PHE A 365 19.84 -22.05 -41.31
C PHE A 365 19.56 -22.61 -39.91
N ASP A 366 20.20 -23.72 -39.58
CA ASP A 366 20.12 -24.32 -38.24
C ASP A 366 20.66 -23.34 -37.17
N LYS A 367 20.08 -23.40 -35.96
CA LYS A 367 20.50 -22.54 -34.85
C LYS A 367 21.95 -22.84 -34.45
N GLU A 368 22.79 -21.80 -34.42
CA GLU A 368 24.13 -21.89 -33.84
C GLU A 368 24.07 -21.88 -32.30
N LYS A 369 25.11 -22.40 -31.63
CA LYS A 369 25.18 -22.44 -30.17
C LYS A 369 25.01 -21.07 -29.50
N VAL A 370 25.52 -20.01 -30.14
CA VAL A 370 25.37 -18.64 -29.63
C VAL A 370 23.91 -18.18 -29.64
N GLU A 371 23.14 -18.60 -30.65
CA GLU A 371 21.73 -18.23 -30.82
C GLU A 371 20.89 -18.92 -29.76
N VAL A 372 21.15 -20.21 -29.51
CA VAL A 372 20.51 -20.97 -28.42
C VAL A 372 20.80 -20.36 -27.05
N ALA A 373 22.07 -20.06 -26.76
CA ALA A 373 22.45 -19.45 -25.48
C ALA A 373 21.83 -18.04 -25.30
N TYR A 374 21.71 -17.28 -26.38
CA TYR A 374 21.10 -15.96 -26.35
C TYR A 374 19.57 -16.05 -26.15
N GLU A 375 18.91 -17.02 -26.78
CA GLU A 375 17.49 -17.32 -26.57
C GLU A 375 17.20 -17.65 -25.10
N ASP A 376 18.01 -18.49 -24.48
CA ASP A 376 17.89 -18.84 -23.06
C ASP A 376 18.05 -17.62 -22.14
N LEU A 377 18.98 -16.71 -22.47
CA LEU A 377 19.20 -15.48 -21.71
C LEU A 377 17.98 -14.56 -21.76
N ILE A 378 17.37 -14.39 -22.94
CA ILE A 378 16.15 -13.58 -23.10
C ILE A 378 14.98 -14.22 -22.35
N LYS A 379 14.76 -15.53 -22.51
CA LYS A 379 13.71 -16.26 -21.79
C LYS A 379 13.86 -16.10 -20.28
N LYS A 380 15.09 -16.26 -19.75
CA LYS A 380 15.39 -16.07 -18.34
C LYS A 380 15.21 -14.62 -17.88
N SER A 381 15.58 -13.63 -18.70
CA SER A 381 15.39 -12.21 -18.37
C SER A 381 13.91 -11.84 -18.25
N ILE A 382 13.05 -12.45 -19.04
CA ILE A 382 11.60 -12.23 -18.99
C ILE A 382 10.99 -12.95 -17.79
N SER A 383 11.31 -14.23 -17.60
CA SER A 383 10.74 -15.03 -16.50
C SER A 383 11.24 -14.62 -15.11
N SER A 384 12.43 -14.04 -15.00
CA SER A 384 12.97 -13.54 -13.73
C SER A 384 12.41 -12.18 -13.29
N LYS A 385 11.72 -11.44 -14.17
CA LYS A 385 11.11 -10.16 -13.83
C LYS A 385 9.83 -10.36 -13.03
N LYS A 386 9.95 -10.21 -11.71
CA LYS A 386 8.85 -10.35 -10.73
C LYS A 386 7.94 -9.11 -10.63
N GLU A 387 8.36 -7.97 -11.18
CA GLU A 387 7.60 -6.71 -11.12
C GLU A 387 6.96 -6.41 -12.48
N CYS A 388 5.63 -6.25 -12.51
CA CYS A 388 4.88 -5.78 -13.69
C CYS A 388 5.14 -4.29 -13.91
N LYS A 389 6.37 -3.92 -14.28
CA LYS A 389 6.75 -2.55 -14.64
C LYS A 389 7.19 -2.48 -16.09
N CYS A 390 6.80 -1.40 -16.74
CA CYS A 390 7.19 -1.09 -18.10
C CYS A 390 8.68 -0.75 -18.17
N ALA A 391 9.39 -1.40 -19.09
CA ALA A 391 10.82 -1.19 -19.28
C ALA A 391 11.15 0.20 -19.86
N ASN A 392 10.22 0.85 -20.56
CA ASN A 392 10.43 2.16 -21.16
C ASN A 392 10.03 3.32 -20.23
N CYS A 393 8.84 3.28 -19.64
CA CYS A 393 8.35 4.40 -18.80
C CYS A 393 8.56 4.17 -17.30
N GLY A 394 8.92 2.97 -16.86
CA GLY A 394 9.12 2.61 -15.46
C GLY A 394 7.83 2.48 -14.62
N LYS A 395 6.65 2.80 -15.19
CA LYS A 395 5.35 2.72 -14.51
C LYS A 395 4.86 1.29 -14.42
N ALA A 396 3.95 1.03 -13.47
CA ALA A 396 3.31 -0.27 -13.34
C ALA A 396 2.40 -0.56 -14.53
N ILE A 397 2.36 -1.83 -14.93
CA ILE A 397 1.48 -2.36 -15.96
C ILE A 397 0.29 -3.00 -15.24
N PHE A 398 -0.87 -2.37 -15.39
CA PHE A 398 -2.14 -2.84 -14.82
C PHE A 398 -3.21 -3.03 -15.92
N ASP A 399 -2.80 -3.10 -17.19
CA ASP A 399 -3.66 -3.40 -18.33
C ASP A 399 -3.79 -4.90 -18.55
N ASN A 400 -4.86 -5.30 -19.24
CA ASN A 400 -5.09 -6.71 -19.58
C ASN A 400 -3.99 -7.29 -20.48
N GLU A 401 -3.33 -6.44 -21.26
CA GLU A 401 -2.31 -6.84 -22.23
C GLU A 401 -1.15 -5.86 -22.26
N ALA A 402 0.07 -6.40 -22.38
CA ALA A 402 1.30 -5.65 -22.60
C ALA A 402 2.14 -6.32 -23.69
N TYR A 403 3.10 -5.62 -24.25
CA TYR A 403 4.11 -6.26 -25.10
C TYR A 403 5.22 -6.83 -24.23
N SER A 404 5.63 -8.05 -24.52
CA SER A 404 6.95 -8.54 -24.15
C SER A 404 7.93 -8.13 -25.25
N VAL A 405 9.04 -7.52 -24.87
CA VAL A 405 10.01 -6.97 -25.81
C VAL A 405 11.44 -7.37 -25.47
N GLU A 406 12.29 -7.29 -26.47
CA GLU A 406 13.73 -7.18 -26.35
C GLU A 406 14.14 -5.76 -26.75
N ILE A 407 14.79 -5.05 -25.83
CA ILE A 407 15.46 -3.78 -26.07
C ILE A 407 16.88 -4.10 -26.51
N ASP A 408 17.10 -4.02 -27.82
CA ASP A 408 18.37 -4.29 -28.48
C ASP A 408 18.67 -3.23 -29.54
N ASN A 409 19.37 -2.18 -29.11
CA ASN A 409 19.72 -0.99 -29.85
C ASN A 409 21.10 -0.45 -29.38
N VAL A 410 21.55 0.67 -29.94
CA VAL A 410 22.87 1.26 -29.61
C VAL A 410 22.97 1.75 -28.16
N GLU A 411 21.88 2.19 -27.55
CA GLU A 411 21.86 2.69 -26.17
C GLU A 411 21.86 1.54 -25.15
N CYS A 412 21.25 0.41 -25.52
CA CYS A 412 21.03 -0.72 -24.64
C CYS A 412 20.91 -2.02 -25.46
N SER A 413 21.67 -3.05 -25.10
CA SER A 413 21.61 -4.35 -25.79
C SER A 413 21.23 -5.48 -24.83
N GLY A 414 20.33 -6.35 -25.30
CA GLY A 414 20.01 -7.63 -24.66
C GLY A 414 19.18 -7.53 -23.39
N GLN A 415 18.46 -6.44 -23.18
CA GLN A 415 17.48 -6.35 -22.10
C GLN A 415 16.12 -6.84 -22.58
N ALA A 416 15.42 -7.64 -21.78
CA ALA A 416 14.06 -8.06 -22.08
C ALA A 416 13.10 -7.72 -20.94
N GLY A 417 11.83 -7.48 -21.27
CA GLY A 417 10.82 -7.13 -20.28
C GLY A 417 9.46 -6.85 -20.87
N LEU A 418 8.59 -6.29 -20.04
CA LEU A 418 7.26 -5.86 -20.46
C LEU A 418 7.21 -4.38 -20.74
N ILE A 419 6.35 -3.96 -21.66
CA ILE A 419 6.12 -2.57 -22.04
C ILE A 419 4.61 -2.37 -22.29
N HIS A 420 4.05 -1.26 -21.82
CA HIS A 420 2.69 -0.84 -22.20
C HIS A 420 2.57 -0.70 -23.71
N LYS A 421 1.43 -1.03 -24.32
CA LYS A 421 1.30 -0.98 -25.78
C LYS A 421 1.59 0.40 -26.36
N GLU A 422 1.20 1.45 -25.66
CA GLU A 422 1.43 2.85 -26.00
C GLU A 422 2.88 3.32 -25.75
N CYS A 423 3.65 2.62 -24.91
CA CYS A 423 5.04 2.96 -24.60
C CYS A 423 6.06 2.30 -25.55
N ILE A 424 5.60 1.52 -26.53
CA ILE A 424 6.48 0.83 -27.48
C ILE A 424 7.20 1.83 -28.38
N ARG A 425 8.53 1.69 -28.53
CA ARG A 425 9.27 2.44 -29.55
C ARG A 425 9.38 1.59 -30.82
N PRO A 426 9.42 2.20 -32.03
CA PRO A 426 9.52 1.44 -33.28
C PRO A 426 10.71 0.48 -33.36
N ILE A 427 11.82 0.81 -32.69
CA ILE A 427 13.04 -0.03 -32.63
C ILE A 427 12.98 -1.17 -31.60
N ASP A 428 12.03 -1.13 -30.66
CA ASP A 428 11.90 -2.16 -29.63
C ASP A 428 11.37 -3.43 -30.30
N ARG A 429 12.04 -4.55 -30.06
CA ARG A 429 11.72 -5.80 -30.73
C ARG A 429 10.59 -6.49 -29.98
N VAL A 430 9.38 -6.44 -30.51
CA VAL A 430 8.22 -7.13 -29.92
C VAL A 430 8.40 -8.64 -30.04
N LEU A 431 8.49 -9.30 -28.89
CA LEU A 431 8.64 -10.74 -28.78
C LEU A 431 7.27 -11.42 -28.76
N GLY A 432 6.28 -10.86 -28.07
CA GLY A 432 4.99 -11.50 -27.80
C GLY A 432 4.03 -10.61 -27.02
N ILE A 433 2.80 -11.07 -26.80
CA ILE A 433 1.80 -10.35 -25.99
C ILE A 433 1.71 -11.02 -24.63
N ALA A 434 1.98 -10.25 -23.59
CA ALA A 434 1.76 -10.61 -22.21
C ALA A 434 0.28 -10.39 -21.86
N LYS A 435 -0.45 -11.44 -21.50
CA LYS A 435 -1.78 -11.33 -20.90
C LYS A 435 -1.66 -11.26 -19.38
N ILE A 436 -2.35 -10.28 -18.81
CA ILE A 436 -2.34 -9.98 -17.37
C ILE A 436 -3.79 -10.04 -16.89
N PRO A 437 -4.26 -11.19 -16.38
CA PRO A 437 -5.68 -11.41 -16.08
C PRO A 437 -6.25 -10.54 -14.95
N SER A 438 -5.40 -10.00 -14.07
CA SER A 438 -5.79 -9.21 -12.89
C SER A 438 -6.49 -7.88 -13.21
N ALA A 439 -6.52 -7.45 -14.47
CA ALA A 439 -7.05 -6.16 -14.91
C ALA A 439 -8.52 -6.17 -15.40
N ARG A 440 -9.16 -7.33 -15.57
CA ARG A 440 -10.49 -7.41 -16.24
C ARG A 440 -11.60 -6.61 -15.56
N ASN A 441 -11.65 -6.61 -14.22
CA ASN A 441 -12.71 -5.95 -13.45
C ASN A 441 -12.34 -4.52 -13.01
N TYR A 442 -11.05 -4.15 -13.06
CA TYR A 442 -10.52 -2.84 -12.61
C TYR A 442 -9.73 -2.11 -13.69
N GLY A 443 -10.11 -2.25 -14.97
CA GLY A 443 -9.48 -1.51 -16.07
C GLY A 443 -9.56 0.02 -15.94
N TYR A 444 -10.31 0.54 -14.96
CA TYR A 444 -10.30 1.96 -14.58
C TYR A 444 -9.07 2.36 -13.73
N LEU A 445 -8.31 1.41 -13.18
CA LEU A 445 -7.07 1.65 -12.43
C LEU A 445 -5.85 1.66 -13.37
N LYS A 446 -5.91 2.44 -14.45
CA LYS A 446 -4.86 2.51 -15.47
C LYS A 446 -3.50 2.84 -14.85
N ASN A 447 -2.49 2.01 -15.13
CA ASN A 447 -1.10 2.15 -14.64
C ASN A 447 -0.93 2.15 -13.11
N PHE A 448 -1.93 1.67 -12.36
CA PHE A 448 -1.89 1.66 -10.90
C PHE A 448 -0.97 0.58 -10.31
N ASP A 449 -0.03 0.98 -9.45
CA ASP A 449 0.85 0.04 -8.73
C ASP A 449 0.19 -0.47 -7.45
N ILE A 450 -0.63 -1.52 -7.59
CA ILE A 450 -1.34 -2.14 -6.46
C ILE A 450 -0.39 -2.70 -5.39
N ASN A 451 0.76 -3.23 -5.79
CA ASN A 451 1.73 -3.81 -4.86
C ASN A 451 2.38 -2.72 -4.02
N LEU A 452 2.73 -1.59 -4.64
CA LEU A 452 3.22 -0.42 -3.92
C LEU A 452 2.16 0.13 -2.97
N TRP A 453 0.92 0.25 -3.44
CA TRP A 453 -0.19 0.74 -2.61
C TRP A 453 -0.40 -0.11 -1.35
N ILE A 454 -0.40 -1.44 -1.48
CA ILE A 454 -0.53 -2.36 -0.34
C ILE A 454 0.60 -2.14 0.68
N LYS A 455 1.84 -1.93 0.21
CA LYS A 455 2.97 -1.67 1.11
C LYS A 455 2.82 -0.36 1.89
N LEU A 456 2.31 0.68 1.22
CA LEU A 456 2.20 2.02 1.79
C LEU A 456 1.00 2.16 2.75
N ILE A 457 -0.12 1.48 2.48
CA ILE A 457 -1.36 1.73 3.20
C ILE A 457 -1.42 1.15 4.61
N VAL A 458 -0.66 0.09 4.89
CA VAL A 458 -0.61 -0.54 6.23
C VAL A 458 -0.06 0.43 7.28
N LYS A 459 0.77 1.40 6.86
CA LYS A 459 1.56 2.26 7.74
C LYS A 459 1.17 3.75 7.65
N GLY A 460 0.09 4.09 6.92
CA GLY A 460 -0.26 5.47 6.55
C GLY A 460 -1.73 5.88 6.72
N LYS A 461 -2.07 7.11 6.29
CA LYS A 461 -3.43 7.73 6.18
C LYS A 461 -4.17 8.14 7.45
N GLN A 462 -3.48 8.52 8.52
CA GLN A 462 -4.20 8.88 9.74
C GLN A 462 -5.11 10.11 9.60
N ALA A 463 -4.75 11.10 8.76
CA ALA A 463 -5.57 12.29 8.54
C ALA A 463 -7.00 11.94 8.08
N TRP A 464 -7.12 11.02 7.10
CA TRP A 464 -8.40 10.72 6.45
C TRP A 464 -9.34 9.87 7.30
N GLY A 465 -8.81 9.03 8.20
CA GLY A 465 -9.63 8.28 9.16
C GLY A 465 -10.41 9.23 10.08
N ASN A 466 -9.73 10.24 10.61
CA ASN A 466 -10.31 11.23 11.50
C ASN A 466 -11.29 12.17 10.78
N ILE A 467 -11.00 12.56 9.54
CA ILE A 467 -11.91 13.44 8.78
C ILE A 467 -13.21 12.70 8.44
N ASN A 468 -13.14 11.41 8.09
CA ASN A 468 -14.34 10.62 7.76
C ASN A 468 -15.24 10.36 8.97
N SER A 469 -14.74 10.46 10.20
CA SER A 469 -15.57 10.33 11.41
C SER A 469 -16.33 11.62 11.73
N LEU A 470 -15.86 12.77 11.23
CA LEU A 470 -16.61 14.02 11.25
C LEU A 470 -17.77 13.87 10.23
N GLN A 471 -19.00 13.77 10.72
CA GLN A 471 -20.21 13.56 9.89
C GLN A 471 -20.61 14.80 9.06
N GLN A 472 -19.65 15.46 8.43
CA GLN A 472 -19.85 16.64 7.58
C GLN A 472 -19.79 16.24 6.10
N ASN A 473 -20.64 16.85 5.29
CA ASN A 473 -20.61 16.63 3.84
C ASN A 473 -19.38 17.31 3.22
N ILE A 474 -19.10 18.55 3.60
CA ILE A 474 -17.93 19.31 3.16
C ILE A 474 -17.11 19.64 4.39
N SER A 475 -15.85 19.25 4.37
CA SER A 475 -14.89 19.54 5.44
C SER A 475 -13.75 20.38 4.90
N SER A 476 -13.22 21.28 5.72
CA SER A 476 -11.98 21.99 5.43
C SER A 476 -10.84 21.35 6.20
N PHE A 477 -9.70 21.17 5.54
CA PHE A 477 -8.51 20.58 6.13
C PHE A 477 -7.28 21.42 5.82
N VAL A 478 -6.45 21.60 6.83
CA VAL A 478 -5.25 22.41 6.70
C VAL A 478 -4.03 21.52 6.66
N VAL A 479 -3.21 21.70 5.64
CA VAL A 479 -1.93 21.02 5.53
C VAL A 479 -0.88 21.85 6.27
N ASP A 480 -0.20 21.19 7.20
CA ASP A 480 0.97 21.75 7.86
C ASP A 480 2.16 21.63 6.91
N ALA A 481 2.60 22.80 6.44
CA ALA A 481 3.68 22.97 5.49
C ALA A 481 4.88 23.72 6.08
N ASP A 482 4.76 24.24 7.30
CA ASP A 482 5.69 25.23 7.85
C ASP A 482 6.87 24.56 8.57
N GLU A 483 6.73 23.30 8.99
CA GLU A 483 7.80 22.57 9.67
C GLU A 483 8.70 21.76 8.72
N VAL A 484 9.88 22.33 8.47
CA VAL A 484 10.92 21.78 7.59
C VAL A 484 12.01 21.00 8.35
N PHE A 485 12.24 21.29 9.64
CA PHE A 485 13.34 20.73 10.43
C PHE A 485 12.84 20.00 11.68
N THR A 486 13.15 18.70 11.77
CA THR A 486 12.72 17.81 12.88
C THR A 486 13.88 17.05 13.50
N ASP A 487 15.11 17.55 13.38
CA ASP A 487 16.33 16.92 13.90
C ASP A 487 16.66 17.31 15.36
N GLY A 488 15.81 18.12 15.97
CA GLY A 488 15.91 18.56 17.35
C GLY A 488 16.10 17.43 18.37
N LYS A 489 16.79 17.73 19.48
CA LYS A 489 17.06 16.78 20.58
C LYS A 489 16.00 16.84 21.69
N TYR A 490 15.12 17.82 21.64
CA TYR A 490 14.12 18.06 22.66
C TYR A 490 12.73 17.94 22.06
N CYS A 491 11.77 17.56 22.87
CA CYS A 491 10.35 17.54 22.54
C CYS A 491 9.56 18.10 23.72
N VAL A 492 8.29 18.44 23.49
CA VAL A 492 7.39 18.94 24.53
C VAL A 492 6.37 17.87 24.87
N ARG A 493 6.10 17.69 26.16
CA ARG A 493 5.04 16.82 26.66
C ARG A 493 4.06 17.62 27.51
N THR A 494 2.78 17.38 27.32
CA THR A 494 1.69 17.92 28.15
C THR A 494 1.39 16.96 29.28
N VAL A 495 1.35 17.46 30.52
CA VAL A 495 0.94 16.72 31.71
C VAL A 495 -0.56 16.90 31.90
N LEU A 496 -1.28 15.78 32.01
CA LEU A 496 -2.73 15.76 32.18
C LEU A 496 -3.13 15.69 33.66
N SER A 497 -4.39 15.99 33.97
CA SER A 497 -4.95 16.01 35.33
C SER A 497 -4.81 14.67 36.08
N ASP A 498 -4.82 13.56 35.35
CA ASP A 498 -4.63 12.20 35.88
C ASP A 498 -3.13 11.80 36.00
N GLY A 499 -2.21 12.71 35.68
CA GLY A 499 -0.77 12.46 35.65
C GLY A 499 -0.26 11.71 34.41
N ASN A 500 -1.12 11.45 33.40
CA ASN A 500 -0.65 11.01 32.09
C ASN A 500 0.18 12.10 31.41
N VAL A 501 0.97 11.69 30.42
CA VAL A 501 1.64 12.62 29.52
C VAL A 501 1.28 12.33 28.07
N ARG A 502 1.13 13.38 27.28
CA ARG A 502 0.99 13.32 25.81
C ARG A 502 2.11 14.14 25.20
N TYR A 503 2.85 13.57 24.25
CA TYR A 503 3.85 14.32 23.52
C TYR A 503 3.17 15.17 22.46
N ALA A 504 3.65 16.40 22.28
CA ALA A 504 3.28 17.18 21.12
C ALA A 504 3.76 16.44 19.87
N THR A 505 2.84 16.22 18.94
CA THR A 505 3.12 15.57 17.66
C THR A 505 2.94 16.57 16.52
N ASN A 506 3.80 16.48 15.52
CA ASN A 506 3.54 16.99 14.18
C ASN A 506 3.25 15.78 13.28
N ARG A 507 2.09 15.78 12.61
CA ARG A 507 1.70 14.72 11.65
C ARG A 507 1.80 13.32 12.26
N GLY A 508 1.35 13.18 13.51
CA GLY A 508 1.38 11.91 14.24
C GLY A 508 2.78 11.47 14.71
N VAL A 509 3.84 12.25 14.48
CA VAL A 509 5.21 11.95 14.93
C VAL A 509 5.61 12.96 16.01
N ILE A 510 6.36 12.55 17.04
CA ILE A 510 6.83 13.48 18.08
C ILE A 510 7.52 14.69 17.44
N HIS A 511 7.05 15.88 17.77
CA HIS A 511 7.66 17.11 17.30
C HIS A 511 9.00 17.34 18.02
N ARG A 512 10.07 17.38 17.23
CA ARG A 512 11.46 17.51 17.66
C ARG A 512 11.96 18.92 17.41
N MET A 513 12.49 19.55 18.45
CA MET A 513 12.85 20.97 18.47
C MET A 513 14.25 21.19 19.06
N SER A 514 14.79 22.40 18.84
CA SER A 514 15.91 22.90 19.62
C SER A 514 15.50 23.09 21.09
N ARG A 515 16.47 23.17 21.99
CA ARG A 515 16.17 23.37 23.42
C ARG A 515 15.35 24.65 23.65
N THR A 516 15.80 25.76 23.07
CA THR A 516 15.15 27.07 23.20
C THR A 516 13.73 27.03 22.65
N ALA A 517 13.53 26.46 21.45
CA ALA A 517 12.22 26.35 20.85
C ALA A 517 11.27 25.44 21.65
N ALA A 518 11.78 24.35 22.25
CA ALA A 518 10.99 23.51 23.15
C ALA A 518 10.61 24.24 24.46
N GLU A 519 11.54 25.00 25.05
CA GLU A 519 11.27 25.79 26.27
C GLU A 519 10.22 26.88 25.99
N ASP A 520 10.34 27.59 24.87
CA ASP A 520 9.38 28.62 24.45
C ASP A 520 8.01 28.00 24.14
N PHE A 521 7.97 26.88 23.42
CA PHE A 521 6.72 26.20 23.07
C PHE A 521 6.00 25.62 24.30
N ALA A 522 6.75 25.01 25.22
CA ALA A 522 6.19 24.52 26.50
C ALA A 522 5.63 25.66 27.35
N LYS A 523 6.29 26.82 27.36
CA LYS A 523 5.79 28.02 28.04
C LYS A 523 4.48 28.50 27.42
N GLN A 524 4.43 28.67 26.09
CA GLN A 524 3.23 29.10 25.37
C GLN A 524 2.03 28.16 25.58
N LEU A 525 2.26 26.84 25.55
CA LEU A 525 1.20 25.87 25.83
C LEU A 525 0.70 25.98 27.26
N THR A 526 1.62 26.11 28.23
CA THR A 526 1.25 26.26 29.65
C THR A 526 0.44 27.53 29.89
N GLU A 527 0.82 28.66 29.29
CA GLU A 527 0.06 29.91 29.34
C GLU A 527 -1.34 29.74 28.74
N ARG A 528 -1.46 29.12 27.55
CA ARG A 528 -2.76 28.81 26.92
C ARG A 528 -3.64 27.92 27.80
N TYR A 529 -3.09 26.90 28.44
CA TYR A 529 -3.86 26.02 29.34
C TYR A 529 -4.38 26.79 30.56
N GLN A 530 -3.57 27.69 31.12
CA GLN A 530 -3.96 28.52 32.26
C GLN A 530 -5.05 29.53 31.88
N GLU A 531 -4.92 30.19 30.72
CA GLU A 531 -5.92 31.11 30.19
C GLU A 531 -7.27 30.41 29.94
N ALA A 532 -7.25 29.27 29.26
CA ALA A 532 -8.45 28.48 28.98
C ALA A 532 -9.17 28.04 30.26
N ASN A 533 -8.40 27.63 31.28
CA ASN A 533 -8.93 27.27 32.60
C ASN A 533 -9.53 28.49 33.33
N MET A 534 -8.86 29.65 33.28
CA MET A 534 -9.40 30.91 33.83
C MET A 534 -10.72 31.33 33.16
N LEU A 535 -10.89 31.03 31.88
CA LEU A 535 -12.12 31.27 31.12
C LEU A 535 -13.21 30.20 31.34
N GLY A 536 -12.94 29.18 32.16
CA GLY A 536 -13.88 28.10 32.45
C GLY A 536 -14.07 27.08 31.33
N ASN A 537 -13.23 27.11 30.29
CA ASN A 537 -13.27 26.18 29.16
C ASN A 537 -11.88 25.56 28.95
N SER A 538 -11.47 24.74 29.91
CA SER A 538 -10.15 24.09 29.94
C SER A 538 -9.85 23.33 28.64
N ILE A 539 -8.59 23.32 28.24
CA ILE A 539 -8.14 22.46 27.14
C ILE A 539 -7.95 21.04 27.68
N CYS A 540 -8.54 20.04 27.04
CA CYS A 540 -8.54 18.66 27.50
C CYS A 540 -8.13 17.67 26.40
N TYR A 541 -7.79 16.47 26.84
CA TYR A 541 -7.80 15.26 26.03
C TYR A 541 -8.96 14.36 26.50
N SER A 542 -9.64 13.69 25.59
CA SER A 542 -10.53 12.58 25.97
C SER A 542 -9.71 11.40 26.52
N SER A 543 -10.26 10.69 27.51
CA SER A 543 -9.51 9.69 28.27
C SER A 543 -9.25 8.38 27.52
N GLU A 544 -10.04 8.06 26.49
CA GLU A 544 -9.91 6.84 25.70
C GLU A 544 -9.36 7.11 24.30
N THR A 545 -9.99 8.02 23.56
CA THR A 545 -9.64 8.33 22.16
C THR A 545 -8.56 9.39 22.02
N TYR A 546 -8.19 10.08 23.10
CA TYR A 546 -7.21 11.18 23.12
C TYR A 546 -7.50 12.27 22.10
N VAL A 547 -8.77 12.56 21.84
CA VAL A 547 -9.18 13.73 21.07
C VAL A 547 -8.87 14.98 21.89
N TYR A 548 -8.15 15.92 21.28
CA TYR A 548 -7.67 17.14 21.91
C TYR A 548 -8.55 18.33 21.55
N GLY A 549 -8.91 19.15 22.53
CA GLY A 549 -9.67 20.37 22.28
C GLY A 549 -10.20 21.04 23.55
N PRO A 550 -10.89 22.17 23.41
CA PRO A 550 -11.60 22.81 24.51
C PRO A 550 -12.68 21.87 25.09
N TYR A 551 -12.86 21.92 26.40
CA TYR A 551 -13.77 21.08 27.17
C TYR A 551 -15.18 21.05 26.57
N GLU A 552 -15.77 22.22 26.28
CA GLU A 552 -17.12 22.32 25.72
C GLU A 552 -17.25 21.66 24.34
N GLN A 553 -16.24 21.80 23.48
CA GLN A 553 -16.23 21.19 22.16
C GLN A 553 -16.15 19.66 22.27
N LEU A 554 -15.29 19.15 23.14
CA LEU A 554 -15.14 17.71 23.34
C LEU A 554 -16.39 17.08 23.97
N LEU A 555 -17.08 17.79 24.88
CA LEU A 555 -18.35 17.31 25.41
C LEU A 555 -19.39 17.05 24.31
N VAL A 556 -19.49 17.97 23.34
CA VAL A 556 -20.41 17.83 22.20
C VAL A 556 -19.96 16.70 21.27
N GLN A 557 -18.67 16.65 20.94
CA GLN A 557 -18.14 15.66 20.00
C GLN A 557 -18.18 14.23 20.55
N MET A 558 -17.95 14.05 21.86
CA MET A 558 -17.88 12.73 22.51
C MET A 558 -19.22 12.27 23.11
N ASP A 559 -20.25 13.14 23.12
CA ASP A 559 -21.58 12.83 23.67
C ASP A 559 -21.50 12.33 25.13
N GLY A 560 -20.56 12.89 25.90
CA GLY A 560 -20.32 12.56 27.31
C GLY A 560 -19.84 11.13 27.60
N LYS A 561 -19.38 10.39 26.60
CA LYS A 561 -18.99 8.97 26.75
C LYS A 561 -17.63 8.75 27.37
N GLU A 562 -16.75 9.73 27.29
CA GLU A 562 -15.38 9.68 27.80
C GLU A 562 -15.15 10.74 28.86
N GLU A 563 -14.29 10.42 29.83
CA GLU A 563 -13.79 11.41 30.78
C GLU A 563 -12.86 12.39 30.06
N LEU A 564 -12.90 13.67 30.43
CA LEU A 564 -12.06 14.70 29.84
C LEU A 564 -10.92 15.04 30.81
N LEU A 565 -9.69 14.78 30.37
CA LEU A 565 -8.46 14.98 31.12
C LEU A 565 -7.90 16.37 30.81
N GLU A 566 -7.92 17.26 31.80
CA GLU A 566 -7.43 18.63 31.64
C GLU A 566 -5.91 18.67 31.41
N CYS A 567 -5.47 19.55 30.51
CA CYS A 567 -4.07 19.86 30.31
C CYS A 567 -3.60 20.80 31.42
N ILE A 568 -2.67 20.35 32.27
CA ILE A 568 -2.21 21.11 33.45
C ILE A 568 -1.04 22.02 33.08
N CYS A 569 -0.02 21.47 32.43
CA CYS A 569 1.17 22.19 31.99
C CYS A 569 1.88 21.44 30.87
N ALA A 570 2.82 22.10 30.21
CA ALA A 570 3.72 21.50 29.25
C ALA A 570 5.18 21.57 29.75
N GLU A 571 5.93 20.50 29.54
CA GLU A 571 7.31 20.32 29.98
C GLU A 571 8.22 19.91 28.83
N VAL A 572 9.49 20.32 28.90
CA VAL A 572 10.53 19.90 27.96
C VAL A 572 11.06 18.52 28.35
N ALA A 573 11.15 17.63 27.37
CA ALA A 573 11.73 16.31 27.49
C ALA A 573 12.85 16.10 26.45
N VAL A 574 13.77 15.18 26.74
CA VAL A 574 14.82 14.78 25.78
C VAL A 574 14.27 13.69 24.88
N TYR A 575 14.37 13.90 23.57
CA TYR A 575 13.97 12.92 22.57
C TYR A 575 14.87 11.68 22.64
N ASN A 576 14.28 10.50 22.47
CA ASN A 576 15.01 9.29 22.15
C ASN A 576 14.15 8.34 21.29
N ASP A 577 14.82 7.42 20.58
CA ASP A 577 14.16 6.50 19.65
C ASP A 577 13.14 5.58 20.32
N THR A 578 13.34 5.26 21.61
CA THR A 578 12.39 4.43 22.38
C THR A 578 11.07 5.18 22.57
N ILE A 579 11.11 6.45 22.95
CA ILE A 579 9.90 7.29 23.07
C ILE A 579 9.25 7.49 21.70
N ALA A 580 10.03 7.73 20.63
CA ALA A 580 9.46 7.83 19.28
C ALA A 580 8.68 6.58 18.86
N LYS A 581 9.25 5.39 19.03
CA LYS A 581 8.56 4.13 18.70
C LYS A 581 7.31 3.88 19.55
N MET A 582 7.27 4.45 20.75
CA MET A 582 6.14 4.33 21.69
C MET A 582 5.01 5.33 21.39
N TYR A 583 5.33 6.54 20.93
CA TYR A 583 4.38 7.66 20.87
C TYR A 583 4.14 8.20 19.46
N ASN A 584 4.91 7.78 18.45
CA ASN A 584 4.57 8.06 17.06
C ASN A 584 3.35 7.21 16.67
N GLU A 585 2.34 7.87 16.14
CA GLU A 585 1.05 7.29 15.78
C GLU A 585 1.06 6.75 14.35
N SER A 586 1.86 7.30 13.43
CA SER A 586 1.96 6.83 12.03
C SER A 586 3.35 7.04 11.39
N GLU A 587 3.62 6.32 10.30
CA GLU A 587 4.79 6.60 9.43
C GLU A 587 4.46 7.68 8.37
N THR A 588 3.23 7.69 7.86
CA THR A 588 2.70 8.79 7.02
C THR A 588 1.32 9.23 7.49
N TYR A 589 1.10 10.54 7.52
CA TYR A 589 -0.12 11.16 8.02
C TYR A 589 -1.13 11.43 6.90
N TYR A 590 -0.68 12.01 5.78
CA TYR A 590 -1.50 12.34 4.61
C TYR A 590 -1.47 11.25 3.55
N ALA A 591 -0.30 10.64 3.31
CA ALA A 591 -0.09 9.66 2.26
C ALA A 591 -0.38 8.20 2.72
N PRO A 592 -0.60 7.26 1.79
CA PRO A 592 -0.71 7.46 0.34
C PRO A 592 -2.08 7.98 -0.12
N VAL A 593 -2.15 8.74 -1.20
CA VAL A 593 -3.41 9.09 -1.90
C VAL A 593 -3.20 8.99 -3.41
N ILE A 594 -4.27 8.85 -4.18
CA ILE A 594 -4.16 8.84 -5.65
C ILE A 594 -4.63 10.14 -6.28
N TYR A 595 -4.07 10.44 -7.45
CA TYR A 595 -4.54 11.49 -8.36
C TYR A 595 -4.47 10.98 -9.80
N LEU A 596 -5.14 11.70 -10.71
CA LEU A 596 -5.17 11.35 -12.14
C LEU A 596 -4.23 12.26 -12.93
N SER A 597 -3.57 11.70 -13.96
CA SER A 597 -2.83 12.49 -14.96
C SER A 597 -3.21 12.10 -16.37
N VAL A 598 -3.04 13.01 -17.34
CA VAL A 598 -3.14 12.74 -18.78
C VAL A 598 -1.83 13.21 -19.40
N GLU A 599 -1.14 12.32 -20.13
CA GLU A 599 0.17 12.61 -20.75
C GLU A 599 1.24 13.14 -19.78
N GLY A 600 1.14 12.74 -18.51
CA GLY A 600 2.04 13.19 -17.44
C GLY A 600 1.61 14.45 -16.70
N GLU A 601 0.61 15.18 -17.22
CA GLU A 601 0.08 16.39 -16.58
C GLU A 601 -1.07 16.06 -15.63
N PRO A 602 -1.14 16.68 -14.43
CA PRO A 602 -2.21 16.44 -13.48
C PRO A 602 -3.57 16.85 -14.05
N VAL A 603 -4.59 16.02 -13.83
CA VAL A 603 -5.97 16.38 -14.18
C VAL A 603 -6.44 17.49 -13.25
N ILE A 604 -6.77 18.64 -13.83
CA ILE A 604 -7.33 19.80 -13.15
C ILE A 604 -8.55 20.25 -13.95
N PHE A 605 -9.68 20.44 -13.28
CA PHE A 605 -10.89 20.98 -13.91
C PHE A 605 -11.55 21.99 -13.00
N ASP A 606 -12.04 23.09 -13.59
CA ASP A 606 -12.67 24.19 -12.85
C ASP A 606 -11.79 24.71 -11.68
N GLY A 607 -10.46 24.72 -11.87
CA GLY A 607 -9.49 25.12 -10.85
C GLY A 607 -9.31 24.12 -9.71
N ILE A 608 -9.82 22.89 -9.83
CA ILE A 608 -9.80 21.87 -8.79
C ILE A 608 -8.85 20.74 -9.17
N PHE A 609 -8.01 20.33 -8.22
CA PHE A 609 -7.18 19.13 -8.31
C PHE A 609 -7.79 18.00 -7.45
N PRO A 610 -8.41 16.98 -8.06
CA PRO A 610 -9.05 15.90 -7.32
C PRO A 610 -8.04 14.90 -6.78
N LEU A 611 -8.18 14.58 -5.50
CA LEU A 611 -7.44 13.53 -4.79
C LEU A 611 -8.42 12.46 -4.31
N ILE A 612 -8.00 11.21 -4.30
CA ILE A 612 -8.85 10.09 -3.87
C ILE A 612 -8.10 9.24 -2.85
N THR A 613 -8.74 8.97 -1.72
CA THR A 613 -8.17 8.13 -0.66
C THR A 613 -8.37 6.65 -0.94
N ASN A 614 -9.43 6.25 -1.64
CA ASN A 614 -9.71 4.86 -1.98
C ASN A 614 -9.74 4.61 -3.51
N PRO A 615 -8.70 4.00 -4.10
CA PRO A 615 -8.63 3.70 -5.53
C PRO A 615 -9.81 2.88 -6.04
N LEU A 616 -10.38 1.99 -5.22
CA LEU A 616 -11.52 1.15 -5.62
C LEU A 616 -12.80 1.95 -5.88
N GLU A 617 -12.88 3.16 -5.34
CA GLU A 617 -14.00 4.07 -5.55
C GLU A 617 -13.78 4.99 -6.76
N LEU A 618 -12.65 4.89 -7.47
CA LEU A 618 -12.35 5.75 -8.62
C LEU A 618 -13.46 5.73 -9.69
N ASN A 619 -14.00 4.55 -10.00
CA ASN A 619 -15.09 4.45 -10.98
C ASN A 619 -16.37 5.15 -10.52
N TYR A 620 -16.63 5.19 -9.20
CA TYR A 620 -17.74 5.94 -8.65
C TYR A 620 -17.55 7.45 -8.84
N TYR A 621 -16.34 7.97 -8.55
CA TYR A 621 -16.00 9.38 -8.77
C TYR A 621 -16.06 9.77 -10.26
N LEU A 622 -15.44 8.98 -11.15
CA LEU A 622 -15.51 9.19 -12.60
C LEU A 622 -16.95 9.19 -13.11
N GLY A 623 -17.80 8.28 -12.59
CA GLY A 623 -19.22 8.23 -12.92
C GLY A 623 -20.01 9.45 -12.43
N ASN A 624 -19.67 9.99 -11.25
CA ASN A 624 -20.22 11.25 -10.75
C ASN A 624 -19.81 12.44 -11.63
N TRP A 625 -18.52 12.58 -11.91
CA TRP A 625 -17.98 13.69 -12.70
C TRP A 625 -18.52 13.67 -14.13
N LYS A 626 -18.66 12.48 -14.75
CA LYS A 626 -19.30 12.33 -16.06
C LYS A 626 -20.75 12.83 -16.07
N LYS A 627 -21.52 12.57 -15.01
CA LYS A 627 -22.90 13.08 -14.87
C LYS A 627 -22.96 14.61 -14.69
N ALA A 628 -21.88 15.23 -14.21
CA ALA A 628 -21.70 16.68 -14.12
C ALA A 628 -21.08 17.28 -15.41
N GLY A 629 -20.91 16.48 -16.46
CA GLY A 629 -20.38 16.92 -17.75
C GLY A 629 -18.85 17.00 -17.82
N ILE A 630 -18.15 16.25 -16.96
CA ILE A 630 -16.67 16.17 -16.94
C ILE A 630 -16.27 14.75 -17.32
N THR A 631 -15.70 14.58 -18.50
CA THR A 631 -15.19 13.28 -18.98
C THR A 631 -13.67 13.35 -19.03
N ILE A 632 -13.02 12.39 -18.38
CA ILE A 632 -11.55 12.26 -18.39
C ILE A 632 -11.24 11.01 -19.19
N GLU A 633 -10.65 11.19 -20.36
CA GLU A 633 -10.18 10.10 -21.23
C GLU A 633 -8.67 9.94 -21.09
N ASN A 634 -8.15 8.75 -21.42
CA ASN A 634 -6.70 8.47 -21.46
C ASN A 634 -5.91 8.84 -20.20
N TYR A 635 -6.56 8.84 -19.03
CA TYR A 635 -5.90 9.11 -17.77
C TYR A 635 -5.04 7.93 -17.29
N GLU A 636 -4.13 8.25 -16.39
CA GLU A 636 -3.34 7.32 -15.58
C GLU A 636 -3.63 7.58 -14.09
N VAL A 637 -3.47 6.54 -13.27
CA VAL A 637 -3.64 6.62 -11.83
C VAL A 637 -2.27 6.66 -11.16
N ASN A 638 -1.96 7.79 -10.51
CA ASN A 638 -0.69 8.01 -9.83
C ASN A 638 -0.88 7.94 -8.31
N ILE A 639 0.17 7.52 -7.60
CA ILE A 639 0.20 7.44 -6.14
C ILE A 639 1.13 8.52 -5.61
N ILE A 640 0.62 9.40 -4.74
CA ILE A 640 1.45 10.22 -3.84
C ILE A 640 1.83 9.31 -2.68
N LYS A 641 3.14 9.07 -2.51
CA LYS A 641 3.65 7.97 -1.68
C LYS A 641 3.98 8.39 -0.25
N GLU A 642 4.45 9.61 -0.09
CA GLU A 642 4.99 10.15 1.16
C GLU A 642 4.43 11.54 1.42
N ASP A 643 4.43 11.96 2.69
CA ASP A 643 3.88 13.24 3.11
C ASP A 643 4.66 14.44 2.56
N SER A 644 5.98 14.30 2.37
CA SER A 644 6.82 15.35 1.78
C SER A 644 6.38 15.69 0.35
N ASP A 645 6.16 14.66 -0.47
CA ASP A 645 5.66 14.81 -1.85
C ASP A 645 4.24 15.36 -1.86
N PHE A 646 3.39 14.91 -0.91
CA PHE A 646 2.05 15.45 -0.73
C PHE A 646 2.08 16.96 -0.45
N ILE A 647 2.81 17.40 0.57
CA ILE A 647 2.89 18.80 0.99
C ILE A 647 3.40 19.68 -0.15
N LEU A 648 4.51 19.29 -0.81
CA LEU A 648 5.09 20.06 -1.91
C LEU A 648 4.12 20.23 -3.07
N LYS A 649 3.38 19.18 -3.43
CA LYS A 649 2.35 19.25 -4.48
C LYS A 649 1.20 20.17 -4.07
N ILE A 650 0.69 20.03 -2.85
CA ILE A 650 -0.41 20.87 -2.34
C ILE A 650 -0.02 22.35 -2.33
N LEU A 651 1.16 22.69 -1.81
CA LEU A 651 1.69 24.05 -1.81
C LEU A 651 1.79 24.63 -3.22
N SER A 652 2.36 23.85 -4.15
CA SER A 652 2.49 24.25 -5.55
C SER A 652 1.12 24.52 -6.18
N LEU A 653 0.15 23.63 -6.01
CA LEU A 653 -1.20 23.79 -6.56
C LEU A 653 -1.88 25.06 -6.02
N ILE A 654 -1.88 25.23 -4.70
CA ILE A 654 -2.51 26.38 -4.04
C ILE A 654 -1.86 27.70 -4.47
N SER A 655 -0.52 27.75 -4.55
CA SER A 655 0.20 28.94 -5.02
C SER A 655 -0.14 29.33 -6.48
N ASN A 656 -0.62 28.37 -7.27
CA ASN A 656 -1.08 28.58 -8.65
C ASN A 656 -2.60 28.77 -8.76
N GLY A 657 -3.30 28.99 -7.64
CA GLY A 657 -4.75 29.20 -7.60
C GLY A 657 -5.57 27.93 -7.86
N ILE A 658 -4.96 26.74 -7.76
CA ILE A 658 -5.63 25.45 -7.96
C ILE A 658 -5.95 24.86 -6.59
N ARG A 659 -7.22 24.51 -6.34
CA ARG A 659 -7.69 23.98 -5.07
C ARG A 659 -7.65 22.44 -5.05
N PRO A 660 -6.86 21.82 -4.16
CA PRO A 660 -6.91 20.38 -3.99
C PRO A 660 -8.15 19.98 -3.18
N ILE A 661 -8.90 18.96 -3.64
CA ILE A 661 -10.08 18.44 -2.95
C ILE A 661 -10.04 16.92 -2.93
N VAL A 662 -10.21 16.35 -1.74
CA VAL A 662 -10.14 14.89 -1.52
C VAL A 662 -11.54 14.29 -1.49
N ASP A 663 -11.71 13.13 -2.14
CA ASP A 663 -12.93 12.33 -2.21
C ASP A 663 -14.16 13.14 -2.66
N MET A 664 -13.96 13.95 -3.71
CA MET A 664 -14.92 14.94 -4.19
C MET A 664 -16.12 14.34 -4.93
N ILE A 665 -17.32 14.77 -4.52
CA ILE A 665 -18.60 14.57 -5.23
C ILE A 665 -19.17 15.93 -5.61
N ILE A 666 -19.52 16.09 -6.88
CA ILE A 666 -20.15 17.30 -7.42
C ILE A 666 -21.58 17.05 -7.90
N GLY A 667 -22.38 18.12 -7.82
CA GLY A 667 -23.72 18.18 -8.40
C GLY A 667 -23.69 18.31 -9.92
N LYS A 668 -24.85 18.15 -10.56
CA LYS A 668 -25.00 18.40 -12.01
C LYS A 668 -24.71 19.85 -12.40
N ASP A 669 -24.86 20.77 -11.45
CA ASP A 669 -24.51 22.18 -11.54
C ASP A 669 -23.02 22.45 -11.23
N ARG A 670 -22.21 21.40 -11.09
CA ARG A 670 -20.78 21.43 -10.75
C ARG A 670 -20.44 22.01 -9.38
N ARG A 671 -21.42 22.19 -8.50
CA ARG A 671 -21.15 22.59 -7.11
C ARG A 671 -20.66 21.40 -6.30
N LEU A 672 -19.72 21.66 -5.39
CA LEU A 672 -19.25 20.67 -4.42
C LEU A 672 -20.42 20.25 -3.51
N ILE A 673 -20.72 18.95 -3.48
CA ILE A 673 -21.72 18.37 -2.58
C ILE A 673 -21.02 17.69 -1.40
N LYS A 674 -19.94 16.97 -1.68
CA LYS A 674 -19.16 16.26 -0.67
C LYS A 674 -17.67 16.32 -0.99
N GLY A 675 -16.83 16.40 0.02
CA GLY A 675 -15.38 16.29 -0.12
C GLY A 675 -14.63 17.07 0.95
N CYS A 676 -13.33 16.84 1.04
CA CYS A 676 -12.46 17.56 1.95
C CYS A 676 -11.61 18.58 1.18
N VAL A 677 -11.85 19.87 1.42
CA VAL A 677 -11.17 20.98 0.77
C VAL A 677 -9.87 21.28 1.50
N ILE A 678 -8.75 21.26 0.77
CA ILE A 678 -7.43 21.46 1.37
C ILE A 678 -7.02 22.93 1.32
N HIS A 679 -6.55 23.44 2.45
CA HIS A 679 -6.02 24.78 2.66
C HIS A 679 -4.59 24.71 3.23
N THR A 680 -3.86 25.81 3.13
CA THR A 680 -2.61 26.03 3.89
C THR A 680 -2.87 26.89 5.12
N MET A 681 -2.01 26.82 6.14
CA MET A 681 -2.11 27.70 7.31
C MET A 681 -2.04 29.17 6.90
N ARG A 682 -1.12 29.51 6.00
CA ARG A 682 -0.97 30.87 5.47
C ARG A 682 -2.25 31.44 4.86
N GLU A 683 -3.01 30.65 4.11
CA GLU A 683 -4.29 31.12 3.55
C GLU A 683 -5.30 31.47 4.64
N LEU A 684 -5.34 30.70 5.73
CA LEU A 684 -6.22 31.01 6.86
C LEU A 684 -5.78 32.25 7.62
N GLU A 685 -4.47 32.44 7.80
CA GLU A 685 -3.91 33.64 8.41
C GLU A 685 -4.23 34.89 7.58
N GLU A 686 -4.09 34.80 6.25
CA GLU A 686 -4.44 35.90 5.33
C GLU A 686 -5.96 36.18 5.35
N MET A 687 -6.82 35.16 5.45
CA MET A 687 -8.27 35.34 5.59
C MET A 687 -8.66 36.01 6.92
N HIS A 688 -8.06 35.59 8.03
CA HIS A 688 -8.30 36.22 9.33
C HIS A 688 -7.81 37.67 9.39
N TYR A 689 -6.65 37.97 8.78
CA TYR A 689 -6.13 39.33 8.71
C TYR A 689 -7.04 40.27 7.89
N MET A 690 -7.68 39.76 6.83
CA MET A 690 -8.65 40.52 6.04
C MET A 690 -9.99 40.73 6.77
N GLU A 691 -10.45 39.75 7.56
CA GLU A 691 -11.63 39.89 8.42
C GLU A 691 -11.40 40.89 9.59
N GLU A 692 -10.19 40.98 10.11
CA GLU A 692 -9.83 41.99 11.12
C GLU A 692 -9.80 43.40 10.50
N LEU A 693 -9.29 43.56 9.28
CA LEU A 693 -9.29 44.84 8.56
C LEU A 693 -10.71 45.32 8.19
N ASP A 694 -11.61 44.41 7.79
CA ASP A 694 -13.01 44.75 7.51
C ASP A 694 -13.80 45.11 8.79
N ASN A 695 -13.35 44.66 9.97
CA ASN A 695 -13.92 45.06 11.26
C ASN A 695 -13.36 46.39 11.81
N ASP A 696 -12.16 46.78 11.40
CA ASP A 696 -11.54 48.07 11.76
C ASP A 696 -12.07 49.25 10.91
N ASP A 697 -12.68 48.99 9.75
CA ASP A 697 -13.37 50.02 8.94
C ASP A 697 -14.79 50.35 9.45
N CYS A 698 -15.16 49.86 10.64
CA CYS A 698 -16.45 50.10 11.31
C CYS A 698 -16.32 50.83 12.67
N TYR A 699 -15.25 51.59 12.90
CA TYR A 699 -15.13 52.52 14.06
C TYR A 699 -15.00 53.99 13.68
#